data_AF-A0A914WA28-F1
#
_entry.id   AF-A0A914WA28-F1
#
_cell.length_a   1.000
_cell.length_b   1.000
_cell.length_c   1.000
_cell.angle_alpha   90.00
_cell.angle_beta   90.00
_cell.angle_gamma   90.00
#
_symmetry.space_group_name_H-M   'P 1'
#
loop_
_entity.id
_entity.type
_entity.pdbx_description
1 polymer ?
#
loop_
_entity_poly.entity_id
_entity_poly.type
_entity_poly.pdbx_seq_one_letter_code
_entity_poly.pdbx_strand_id
1 'polypeptide(L)'
;MGPQLKLYCSYAFSSWGDRLWQFALSLVLVQIGGDLRLVAINGFVTCLFVLIFASSIGVWIDKTARLTAARTTLTINNITVTVSATFLLSIFVWKDALENAWNGWLQTILIVSAIFLCSVSTLASLGTKIAITKDWVVAMSDHDRNKLAEMNAMMLRIDLTAMILSPLIAGQLMTSVSVVAGCLFITAWNICSWGVEYWLLNSVYRSAPVLAVKQSPDQALAFISSQNLDLIDPDAPRSADLPQISENKTQRNRCCFTFWGGLRSVVEGWRSYYRQSVFPAAFGLALLYMTVLGFDGITTGFAYSQGLKENMLALARGVGAIVGISGTLLYPRLRAKIGIVRTGLFSFAMELCCLTLPLASIWLPGSPFDPIAYFHGEPLEQNLPPVDGEVTTLVANFNQSEFFNATSNIFSIVEEKSNPSRCSISAFLLGIVLARCGLWMADLAISQTMQESIAEHERGVVNGVQSSMNQLMSMIKDLLVIALPDPRTFGLLIIASWISIFCGYILTSLLVLICSVFACQAQLTARAQADLITNLPDVTFSYSSRVFGGYLKPDSTKQIYYMYLESQRSPDNDPLVMWFEGGPGCSGIGSLFMYNGPFRGNKDGQTLYENVFAWNKLANVLYIESPAPVGFSHFTGNTTIPNDDS
;
A
#
# COMPACT_ATOMS: atom_id res chain seq x y z
N MET A 1 -26.62 -1.98 5.77
CA MET A 1 -25.20 -2.31 5.46
C MET A 1 -24.41 -1.01 5.38
N GLY A 2 -23.39 -0.83 6.24
CA GLY A 2 -22.58 0.40 6.26
C GLY A 2 -21.70 0.56 5.00
N PRO A 3 -21.18 1.77 4.71
CA PRO A 3 -20.38 2.03 3.51
C PRO A 3 -19.09 1.20 3.45
N GLN A 4 -18.44 0.95 4.59
CA GLN A 4 -17.23 0.12 4.66
C GLN A 4 -17.50 -1.33 4.24
N LEU A 5 -18.57 -1.94 4.76
CA LEU A 5 -18.91 -3.32 4.43
C LEU A 5 -19.29 -3.47 2.95
N LYS A 6 -19.99 -2.48 2.37
CA LYS A 6 -20.27 -2.46 0.93
C LYS A 6 -18.99 -2.37 0.09
N LEU A 7 -18.01 -1.57 0.54
CA LEU A 7 -16.71 -1.48 -0.12
C LEU A 7 -15.96 -2.82 -0.06
N TYR A 8 -15.95 -3.48 1.11
CA TYR A 8 -15.35 -4.81 1.27
C TYR A 8 -16.01 -5.86 0.38
N CYS A 9 -17.34 -5.87 0.28
CA CYS A 9 -18.03 -6.79 -0.63
C CYS A 9 -17.68 -6.52 -2.09
N SER A 10 -17.67 -5.25 -2.52
CA SER A 10 -17.27 -4.90 -3.89
C SER A 10 -15.84 -5.34 -4.18
N TYR A 11 -14.92 -5.07 -3.25
CA TYR A 11 -13.52 -5.46 -3.39
C TYR A 11 -13.38 -6.98 -3.43
N ALA A 12 -14.14 -7.72 -2.61
CA ALA A 12 -14.12 -9.18 -2.61
C ALA A 12 -14.57 -9.80 -3.93
N PHE A 13 -15.60 -9.24 -4.58
CA PHE A 13 -16.01 -9.70 -5.92
C PHE A 13 -14.90 -9.46 -6.96
N SER A 14 -14.30 -8.27 -6.96
CA SER A 14 -13.19 -7.94 -7.86
C SER A 14 -11.98 -8.85 -7.64
N SER A 15 -11.54 -8.99 -6.38
CA SER A 15 -10.40 -9.83 -6.01
C SER A 15 -10.64 -11.30 -6.35
N TRP A 16 -11.84 -11.81 -6.12
CA TRP A 16 -12.21 -13.17 -6.50
C TRP A 16 -12.15 -13.37 -8.02
N GLY A 17 -12.78 -12.48 -8.78
CA GLY A 17 -12.78 -12.53 -10.25
C GLY A 17 -11.37 -12.47 -10.84
N ASP A 18 -10.52 -11.57 -10.35
CA ASP A 18 -9.14 -11.43 -10.80
C ASP A 18 -8.32 -12.72 -10.55
N ARG A 19 -8.44 -13.32 -9.35
CA ARG A 19 -7.70 -14.55 -9.01
C ARG A 19 -8.21 -15.76 -9.80
N LEU A 20 -9.52 -15.84 -10.00
CA LEU A 20 -10.16 -16.84 -10.85
C LEU A 20 -9.63 -16.76 -12.29
N TRP A 21 -9.60 -15.55 -12.87
CA TRP A 21 -9.13 -15.32 -14.23
C TRP A 21 -7.64 -15.65 -14.40
N GLN A 22 -6.76 -15.16 -13.53
CA GLN A 22 -5.31 -15.40 -13.63
C GLN A 22 -4.97 -16.90 -13.63
N PHE A 23 -5.64 -17.67 -12.76
CA PHE A 23 -5.42 -19.11 -12.67
C PHE A 23 -5.95 -19.84 -13.91
N ALA A 24 -7.20 -19.56 -14.30
CA ALA A 24 -7.82 -20.23 -15.42
C ALA A 24 -7.15 -19.91 -16.76
N LEU A 25 -6.75 -18.65 -16.98
CA LEU A 25 -5.99 -18.24 -18.16
C LEU A 25 -4.71 -19.07 -18.31
N SER A 26 -3.99 -19.28 -17.20
CA SER A 26 -2.76 -20.08 -17.21
C SER A 26 -3.05 -21.52 -17.67
N LEU A 27 -4.08 -22.16 -17.11
CA LEU A 27 -4.47 -23.53 -17.52
C LEU A 27 -4.92 -23.60 -18.98
N VAL A 28 -5.72 -22.63 -19.43
CA VAL A 28 -6.20 -22.55 -20.82
C VAL A 28 -5.03 -22.41 -21.80
N LEU A 29 -4.08 -21.53 -21.51
CA LEU A 29 -2.92 -21.32 -22.39
C LEU A 29 -2.02 -22.56 -22.48
N VAL A 30 -1.85 -23.31 -21.39
CA VAL A 30 -1.12 -24.60 -21.42
C VAL A 30 -1.82 -25.59 -22.34
N GLN A 31 -3.15 -25.68 -22.27
CA GLN A 31 -3.88 -26.64 -23.11
C GLN A 31 -3.91 -26.26 -24.58
N ILE A 32 -3.90 -24.96 -24.91
CA ILE A 32 -3.82 -24.49 -26.29
C ILE A 32 -2.41 -24.71 -26.86
N GLY A 33 -1.37 -24.38 -26.08
CA GLY A 33 0.02 -24.47 -26.55
C GLY A 33 0.63 -25.86 -26.48
N GLY A 34 0.08 -26.74 -25.63
CA GLY A 34 0.68 -28.05 -25.30
C GLY A 34 1.93 -27.96 -24.42
N ASP A 35 2.39 -26.75 -24.09
CA ASP A 35 3.57 -26.47 -23.27
C ASP A 35 3.40 -25.18 -22.45
N LEU A 36 4.43 -24.82 -21.68
CA LEU A 36 4.42 -23.63 -20.82
C LEU A 36 4.78 -22.32 -21.56
N ARG A 37 5.06 -22.35 -22.87
CA ARG A 37 5.60 -21.17 -23.59
C ARG A 37 4.58 -20.04 -23.64
N LEU A 38 3.33 -20.33 -23.96
CA LEU A 38 2.28 -19.31 -24.03
C LEU A 38 2.01 -18.66 -22.67
N VAL A 39 2.09 -19.43 -21.59
CA VAL A 39 1.98 -18.90 -20.21
C VAL A 39 3.15 -17.97 -19.89
N ALA A 40 4.37 -18.37 -20.22
CA ALA A 40 5.57 -17.55 -20.02
C ALA A 40 5.52 -16.24 -20.82
N ILE A 41 5.10 -16.30 -22.10
CA ILE A 41 4.91 -15.12 -22.95
C ILE A 41 3.85 -14.20 -22.34
N ASN A 42 2.70 -14.73 -21.92
CA ASN A 42 1.65 -13.94 -21.28
C ASN A 42 2.14 -13.24 -20.01
N GLY A 43 2.87 -13.96 -19.15
CA GLY A 43 3.47 -13.40 -17.93
C GLY A 43 4.45 -12.26 -18.24
N PHE A 44 5.38 -12.49 -19.18
CA PHE A 44 6.36 -11.48 -19.59
C PHE A 44 5.71 -10.22 -20.17
N VAL A 45 4.77 -10.39 -21.12
CA VAL A 45 4.07 -9.26 -21.75
C VAL A 45 3.25 -8.48 -20.72
N THR A 46 2.56 -9.17 -19.81
CA THR A 46 1.80 -8.52 -18.73
C THR A 46 2.72 -7.72 -17.81
N CYS A 47 3.85 -8.29 -17.38
CA CYS A 47 4.83 -7.61 -16.54
C CYS A 47 5.39 -6.36 -17.21
N LEU A 48 5.82 -6.47 -18.46
CA LEU A 48 6.36 -5.35 -19.24
C LEU A 48 5.30 -4.25 -19.44
N PHE A 49 4.05 -4.64 -19.73
CA PHE A 49 2.96 -3.70 -19.93
C PHE A 49 2.64 -2.90 -18.65
N VAL A 50 2.58 -3.58 -17.50
CA VAL A 50 2.37 -2.92 -16.20
C VAL A 50 3.55 -2.01 -15.85
N LEU A 51 4.79 -2.46 -16.06
CA LEU A 51 6.00 -1.67 -15.81
C LEU A 51 6.02 -0.35 -16.57
N ILE A 52 5.53 -0.34 -17.82
CA ILE A 52 5.51 0.86 -18.66
C ILE A 52 4.33 1.78 -18.30
N PHE A 53 3.13 1.23 -18.07
CA PHE A 53 1.89 2.02 -18.05
C PHE A 53 1.27 2.24 -16.66
N ALA A 54 1.74 1.58 -15.59
CA ALA A 54 1.15 1.74 -14.26
C ALA A 54 1.30 3.18 -13.72
N SER A 55 2.43 3.85 -14.00
CA SER A 55 2.62 5.27 -13.67
C SER A 55 1.59 6.17 -14.37
N SER A 56 1.36 5.97 -15.68
CA SER A 56 0.40 6.75 -16.45
C SER A 56 -1.03 6.59 -15.94
N ILE A 57 -1.42 5.38 -15.53
CA ILE A 57 -2.72 5.15 -14.90
C ILE A 57 -2.82 5.88 -13.56
N GLY A 58 -1.76 5.88 -12.76
CA GLY A 58 -1.71 6.65 -11.53
C GLY A 58 -1.99 8.14 -11.76
N VAL A 59 -1.31 8.76 -12.73
CA VAL A 59 -1.55 10.16 -13.12
C VAL A 59 -3.00 10.40 -13.57
N TRP A 60 -3.55 9.46 -14.35
CA TRP A 60 -4.93 9.54 -14.80
C TRP A 60 -5.93 9.43 -13.64
N ILE A 61 -5.68 8.53 -12.68
CA ILE A 61 -6.49 8.39 -11.46
C ILE A 61 -6.45 9.68 -10.65
N ASP A 62 -5.28 10.30 -10.49
CA ASP A 62 -5.12 11.55 -9.72
C ASP A 62 -5.87 12.73 -10.35
N LYS A 63 -5.95 12.79 -11.68
CA LYS A 63 -6.69 13.85 -12.39
C LYS A 63 -8.18 13.60 -12.52
N THR A 64 -8.63 12.36 -12.31
CA THR A 64 -10.03 11.97 -12.52
C THR A 64 -10.80 11.97 -11.20
N ALA A 65 -12.11 12.29 -11.26
CA ALA A 65 -13.00 12.18 -10.11
C ALA A 65 -13.04 10.73 -9.57
N ARG A 66 -13.05 10.57 -8.25
CA ARG A 66 -12.93 9.27 -7.56
C ARG A 66 -13.85 8.18 -8.09
N LEU A 67 -15.14 8.51 -8.24
CA LEU A 67 -16.15 7.56 -8.75
C LEU A 67 -15.92 7.20 -10.21
N THR A 68 -15.58 8.19 -11.04
CA THR A 68 -15.31 7.99 -12.47
C THR A 68 -14.04 7.15 -12.66
N ALA A 69 -12.99 7.40 -11.88
CA ALA A 69 -11.76 6.63 -11.90
C ALA A 69 -12.03 5.15 -11.63
N ALA A 70 -12.64 4.83 -10.47
CA ALA A 70 -12.92 3.46 -10.06
C ALA A 70 -13.86 2.73 -11.04
N ARG A 71 -14.90 3.39 -11.56
CA ARG A 71 -15.84 2.78 -12.51
C ARG A 71 -15.22 2.49 -13.86
N THR A 72 -14.41 3.41 -14.37
CA THR A 72 -13.82 3.26 -15.70
C THR A 72 -12.80 2.14 -15.68
N THR A 73 -11.92 2.09 -14.68
CA THR A 73 -10.94 1.00 -14.55
C THR A 73 -11.63 -0.35 -14.31
N LEU A 74 -12.67 -0.39 -13.48
CA LEU A 74 -13.47 -1.60 -13.27
C LEU A 74 -14.14 -2.09 -14.56
N THR A 75 -14.71 -1.16 -15.33
CA THR A 75 -15.41 -1.48 -16.59
C THR A 75 -14.42 -1.95 -17.65
N ILE A 76 -13.27 -1.28 -17.78
CA ILE A 76 -12.21 -1.71 -18.70
C ILE A 76 -11.74 -3.12 -18.33
N ASN A 77 -11.45 -3.40 -17.05
CA ASN A 77 -11.03 -4.72 -16.59
C ASN A 77 -12.04 -5.81 -16.99
N ASN A 78 -13.31 -5.65 -16.60
CA ASN A 78 -14.33 -6.66 -16.87
C ASN A 78 -14.61 -6.87 -18.37
N ILE A 79 -14.61 -5.79 -19.18
CA ILE A 79 -14.77 -5.90 -20.63
C ILE A 79 -13.59 -6.66 -21.25
N THR A 80 -12.35 -6.30 -20.90
CA THR A 80 -11.18 -6.95 -21.51
C THR A 80 -11.02 -8.40 -21.07
N VAL A 81 -11.34 -8.75 -19.82
CA VAL A 81 -11.42 -10.16 -19.36
C VAL A 81 -12.47 -10.92 -20.15
N THR A 82 -13.69 -10.38 -20.28
CA THR A 82 -14.79 -11.04 -20.98
C THR A 82 -14.46 -11.29 -22.46
N VAL A 83 -13.90 -10.29 -23.15
CA VAL A 83 -13.50 -10.42 -24.56
C VAL A 83 -12.34 -11.41 -24.71
N SER A 84 -11.33 -11.33 -23.84
CA SER A 84 -10.20 -12.28 -23.85
C SER A 84 -10.67 -13.72 -23.62
N ALA A 85 -11.53 -13.94 -22.62
CA ALA A 85 -12.12 -15.25 -22.34
C ALA A 85 -12.95 -15.78 -23.52
N THR A 86 -13.69 -14.91 -24.21
CA THR A 86 -14.47 -15.28 -25.39
C THR A 86 -13.57 -15.69 -26.57
N PHE A 87 -12.47 -14.98 -26.81
CA PHE A 87 -11.49 -15.37 -27.83
C PHE A 87 -10.86 -16.73 -27.51
N LEU A 88 -10.46 -16.97 -26.26
CA LEU A 88 -9.91 -18.26 -25.87
C LEU A 88 -10.94 -19.39 -25.94
N LEU A 89 -12.20 -19.13 -25.55
CA LEU A 89 -13.30 -20.08 -25.67
C LEU A 89 -13.56 -20.46 -27.13
N SER A 90 -13.52 -19.50 -28.05
CA SER A 90 -13.76 -19.72 -29.48
C SER A 90 -12.78 -20.74 -30.09
N ILE A 91 -11.55 -20.80 -29.58
CA ILE A 91 -10.51 -21.74 -30.02
C ILE A 91 -10.90 -23.19 -29.68
N PHE A 92 -11.55 -23.43 -28.54
CA PHE A 92 -11.99 -24.77 -28.16
C PHE A 92 -13.29 -25.18 -28.86
N VAL A 93 -14.19 -24.23 -29.13
CA VAL A 93 -15.51 -24.52 -29.73
C VAL A 93 -15.40 -24.74 -31.25
N TRP A 94 -14.59 -23.96 -31.94
CA TRP A 94 -14.47 -23.98 -33.40
C TRP A 94 -13.07 -24.38 -33.87
N LYS A 95 -12.43 -25.33 -33.17
CA LYS A 95 -11.06 -25.77 -33.43
C LYS A 95 -10.80 -26.09 -34.91
N ASP A 96 -11.60 -27.00 -35.48
CA ASP A 96 -11.42 -27.46 -36.87
C ASP A 96 -11.60 -26.34 -37.90
N ALA A 97 -12.51 -25.40 -37.64
CA ALA A 97 -12.74 -24.26 -38.54
C ALA A 97 -11.59 -23.26 -38.47
N LEU A 98 -11.01 -23.03 -37.29
CA LEU A 98 -9.93 -22.07 -37.06
C LEU A 98 -8.56 -22.59 -37.56
N GLU A 99 -8.30 -23.89 -37.46
CA GLU A 99 -7.09 -24.51 -38.00
C GLU A 99 -7.05 -24.45 -39.53
N ASN A 100 -8.20 -24.63 -40.18
CA ASN A 100 -8.32 -24.54 -41.63
C ASN A 100 -8.47 -23.10 -42.16
N ALA A 101 -9.01 -22.20 -41.35
CA ALA A 101 -9.14 -20.80 -41.70
C ALA A 101 -7.76 -20.12 -41.76
N TRP A 102 -7.39 -19.66 -42.96
CA TRP A 102 -6.13 -18.94 -43.21
C TRP A 102 -4.89 -19.71 -42.72
N ASN A 103 -4.84 -21.03 -42.91
CA ASN A 103 -3.70 -21.86 -42.50
C ASN A 103 -3.30 -21.67 -41.02
N GLY A 104 -4.28 -21.52 -40.11
CA GLY A 104 -4.04 -21.34 -38.67
C GLY A 104 -3.63 -19.93 -38.22
N TRP A 105 -3.51 -18.95 -39.13
CA TRP A 105 -3.19 -17.57 -38.76
C TRP A 105 -4.29 -16.93 -37.92
N LEU A 106 -5.56 -17.27 -38.17
CA LEU A 106 -6.69 -16.73 -37.41
C LEU A 106 -6.62 -17.14 -35.92
N GLN A 107 -6.28 -18.40 -35.64
CA GLN A 107 -6.06 -18.88 -34.27
C GLN A 107 -4.92 -18.11 -33.58
N THR A 108 -3.80 -17.90 -34.28
CA THR A 108 -2.66 -17.14 -33.74
C THR A 108 -3.06 -15.70 -33.41
N ILE A 109 -3.81 -15.03 -34.28
CA ILE A 109 -4.30 -13.67 -34.05
C ILE A 109 -5.20 -13.61 -32.81
N LEU A 110 -6.09 -14.59 -32.62
CA LEU A 110 -6.95 -14.68 -31.43
C LEU A 110 -6.14 -14.84 -30.15
N ILE A 111 -5.10 -15.69 -30.16
CA ILE A 111 -4.20 -15.89 -28.99
C ILE A 111 -3.45 -14.60 -28.65
N VAL A 112 -2.81 -13.96 -29.64
CA VAL A 112 -2.06 -12.71 -29.42
C VAL A 112 -2.99 -11.60 -28.90
N SER A 113 -4.19 -11.49 -29.47
CA SER A 113 -5.20 -10.53 -29.02
C SER A 113 -5.68 -10.81 -27.60
N ALA A 114 -5.89 -12.08 -27.25
CA ALA A 114 -6.29 -12.49 -25.90
C ALA A 114 -5.20 -12.16 -24.85
N ILE A 115 -3.93 -12.41 -25.17
CA ILE A 115 -2.78 -12.06 -24.32
C ILE A 115 -2.69 -10.54 -24.14
N PHE A 116 -2.79 -9.77 -25.22
CA PHE A 116 -2.78 -8.31 -25.12
C PHE A 116 -3.93 -7.78 -24.25
N LEU A 117 -5.15 -8.28 -24.45
CA LEU A 117 -6.31 -7.91 -23.63
C LEU A 117 -6.14 -8.30 -22.16
N CYS A 118 -5.47 -9.42 -21.86
CA CYS A 118 -5.12 -9.79 -20.49
C CYS A 118 -4.13 -8.80 -19.86
N SER A 119 -3.15 -8.31 -20.60
CA SER A 119 -2.24 -7.27 -20.11
C SER A 119 -3.01 -5.98 -19.78
N VAL A 120 -3.96 -5.58 -20.65
CA VAL A 120 -4.83 -4.42 -20.40
C VAL A 120 -5.75 -4.66 -19.20
N SER A 121 -6.31 -5.86 -19.05
CA SER A 121 -7.17 -6.20 -17.91
C SER A 121 -6.41 -6.14 -16.59
N THR A 122 -5.21 -6.72 -16.54
CA THR A 122 -4.34 -6.69 -15.36
C THR A 122 -3.99 -5.26 -14.96
N LEU A 123 -3.69 -4.42 -15.94
CA LEU A 123 -3.40 -3.01 -15.72
C LEU A 123 -4.64 -2.23 -15.22
N ALA A 124 -5.82 -2.54 -15.74
CA ALA A 124 -7.09 -1.94 -15.30
C ALA A 124 -7.52 -2.42 -13.89
N SER A 125 -7.28 -3.70 -13.56
CA SER A 125 -7.40 -4.24 -12.20
C SER A 125 -6.49 -3.48 -11.24
N LEU A 126 -5.22 -3.27 -11.61
CA LEU A 126 -4.28 -2.46 -10.82
C LEU A 126 -4.81 -1.04 -10.57
N GLY A 127 -5.33 -0.38 -11.62
CA GLY A 127 -5.94 0.94 -11.48
C GLY A 127 -7.12 0.97 -10.50
N THR A 128 -7.97 -0.05 -10.54
CA THR A 128 -9.09 -0.22 -9.60
C THR A 128 -8.59 -0.40 -8.16
N LYS A 129 -7.55 -1.22 -7.96
CA LYS A 129 -6.91 -1.42 -6.65
C LYS A 129 -6.29 -0.14 -6.12
N ILE A 130 -5.59 0.65 -6.94
CA ILE A 130 -5.02 1.93 -6.52
C ILE A 130 -6.14 2.91 -6.13
N ALA A 131 -7.18 3.06 -6.97
CA ALA A 131 -8.30 3.97 -6.68
C ALA A 131 -9.03 3.61 -5.38
N ILE A 132 -9.27 2.32 -5.13
CA ILE A 132 -9.99 1.88 -3.92
C ILE A 132 -9.07 1.85 -2.70
N THR A 133 -8.00 1.06 -2.75
CA THR A 133 -7.19 0.75 -1.56
C THR A 133 -6.25 1.89 -1.18
N LYS A 134 -5.76 2.69 -2.15
CA LYS A 134 -4.78 3.75 -1.89
C LYS A 134 -5.38 5.15 -1.80
N ASP A 135 -6.62 5.33 -2.26
CA ASP A 135 -7.33 6.61 -2.18
C ASP A 135 -8.64 6.51 -1.38
N TRP A 136 -9.63 5.71 -1.79
CA TRP A 136 -10.92 5.67 -1.09
C TRP A 136 -10.83 5.21 0.36
N VAL A 137 -10.01 4.18 0.64
CA VAL A 137 -9.78 3.69 2.00
C VAL A 137 -9.18 4.80 2.89
N VAL A 138 -8.24 5.60 2.34
CA VAL A 138 -7.62 6.71 3.06
C VAL A 138 -8.65 7.81 3.35
N ALA A 139 -9.45 8.19 2.35
CA ALA A 139 -10.49 9.20 2.49
C ALA A 139 -11.60 8.78 3.47
N MET A 140 -12.03 7.51 3.44
CA MET A 140 -13.06 6.99 4.34
C MET A 140 -12.59 6.78 5.78
N SER A 141 -11.28 6.78 6.01
CA SER A 141 -10.70 6.67 7.34
C SER A 141 -10.77 7.99 8.12
N ASP A 142 -11.03 9.12 7.45
CA ASP A 142 -11.25 10.43 8.08
C ASP A 142 -10.16 10.81 9.09
N HIS A 143 -8.90 10.71 8.65
CA HIS A 143 -7.69 10.91 9.47
C HIS A 143 -7.51 9.94 10.67
N ASP A 144 -8.44 9.01 10.91
CA ASP A 144 -8.28 7.93 11.89
C ASP A 144 -7.31 6.86 11.36
N ARG A 145 -6.10 7.00 11.88
CA ARG A 145 -4.94 6.14 11.72
C ARG A 145 -5.19 4.66 12.06
N ASN A 146 -6.00 4.36 13.08
CA ASN A 146 -6.30 2.98 13.47
C ASN A 146 -7.34 2.35 12.55
N LYS A 147 -8.39 3.10 12.23
CA LYS A 147 -9.40 2.70 11.25
C LYS A 147 -8.76 2.43 9.88
N LEU A 148 -7.82 3.26 9.45
CA LEU A 148 -7.05 3.04 8.22
C LEU A 148 -6.30 1.70 8.23
N ALA A 149 -5.67 1.37 9.35
CA ALA A 149 -4.95 0.10 9.51
C ALA A 149 -5.87 -1.12 9.45
N GLU A 150 -7.04 -1.04 10.08
CA GLU A 150 -8.04 -2.09 10.03
C GLU A 150 -8.61 -2.29 8.63
N MET A 151 -8.89 -1.18 7.92
CA MET A 151 -9.39 -1.21 6.54
C MET A 151 -8.36 -1.83 5.60
N ASN A 152 -7.09 -1.40 5.66
CA ASN A 152 -6.00 -1.98 4.87
C ASN A 152 -5.82 -3.48 5.15
N ALA A 153 -5.79 -3.86 6.43
CA ALA A 153 -5.68 -5.27 6.82
C ALA A 153 -6.89 -6.10 6.35
N MET A 154 -8.09 -5.53 6.33
CA MET A 154 -9.27 -6.21 5.77
C MET A 154 -9.17 -6.40 4.25
N MET A 155 -8.76 -5.37 3.51
CA MET A 155 -8.57 -5.48 2.05
C MET A 155 -7.57 -6.58 1.71
N LEU A 156 -6.44 -6.63 2.42
CA LEU A 156 -5.44 -7.66 2.20
C LEU A 156 -5.94 -9.06 2.57
N ARG A 157 -6.70 -9.20 3.67
CA ARG A 157 -7.33 -10.49 4.04
C ARG A 157 -8.23 -11.03 2.95
N ILE A 158 -9.02 -10.15 2.33
CA ILE A 158 -9.90 -10.51 1.22
C ILE A 158 -9.07 -11.02 0.05
N ASP A 159 -7.99 -10.32 -0.32
CA ASP A 159 -7.09 -10.75 -1.41
C ASP A 159 -6.44 -12.12 -1.13
N LEU A 160 -5.93 -12.34 0.09
CA LEU A 160 -5.33 -13.61 0.48
C LEU A 160 -6.34 -14.76 0.45
N THR A 161 -7.56 -14.49 0.94
CA THR A 161 -8.64 -15.49 0.93
C THR A 161 -9.04 -15.86 -0.49
N ALA A 162 -9.20 -14.85 -1.37
CA ALA A 162 -9.49 -15.07 -2.78
C ALA A 162 -8.36 -15.83 -3.50
N MET A 163 -7.09 -15.55 -3.16
CA MET A 163 -5.92 -16.23 -3.73
C MET A 163 -5.89 -17.73 -3.40
N ILE A 164 -6.43 -18.15 -2.26
CA ILE A 164 -6.50 -19.57 -1.86
C ILE A 164 -7.71 -20.25 -2.51
N LEU A 165 -8.89 -19.63 -2.40
CA LEU A 165 -10.15 -20.30 -2.72
C LEU A 165 -10.49 -20.26 -4.21
N SER A 166 -10.18 -19.18 -4.92
CA SER A 166 -10.60 -19.03 -6.33
C SER A 166 -9.93 -20.06 -7.25
N PRO A 167 -8.61 -20.31 -7.17
CA PRO A 167 -7.95 -21.35 -7.95
C PRO A 167 -8.48 -22.76 -7.67
N LEU A 168 -8.85 -23.06 -6.43
CA LEU A 168 -9.42 -24.36 -6.06
C LEU A 168 -10.73 -24.62 -6.80
N ILE A 169 -11.63 -23.64 -6.82
CA ILE A 169 -12.92 -23.75 -7.50
C ILE A 169 -12.74 -23.82 -9.02
N ALA A 170 -11.90 -22.94 -9.60
CA ALA A 170 -11.60 -22.98 -11.03
C ALA A 170 -10.96 -24.32 -11.45
N GLY A 171 -10.00 -24.80 -10.67
CA GLY A 171 -9.32 -26.07 -10.91
C GLY A 171 -10.31 -27.23 -10.94
N GLN A 172 -11.12 -27.37 -9.89
CA GLN A 172 -12.12 -28.44 -9.81
C GLN A 172 -13.13 -28.38 -10.98
N LEU A 173 -13.57 -27.17 -11.35
CA LEU A 173 -14.51 -27.00 -12.46
C LEU A 173 -13.89 -27.41 -13.80
N MET A 174 -12.66 -26.98 -14.08
CA MET A 174 -11.99 -27.24 -15.34
C MET A 174 -11.56 -28.70 -15.49
N THR A 175 -11.20 -29.38 -14.39
CA THR A 175 -10.78 -30.79 -14.41
C THR A 175 -11.94 -31.77 -14.33
N SER A 176 -12.97 -31.47 -13.54
CA SER A 176 -14.09 -32.39 -13.30
C SER A 176 -15.23 -32.22 -14.28
N VAL A 177 -15.40 -31.04 -14.89
CA VAL A 177 -16.49 -30.77 -15.84
C VAL A 177 -15.94 -30.64 -17.25
N SER A 178 -15.29 -29.52 -17.55
CA SER A 178 -14.54 -29.29 -18.78
C SER A 178 -13.93 -27.90 -18.75
N VAL A 179 -12.90 -27.70 -19.58
CA VAL A 179 -12.27 -26.39 -19.77
C VAL A 179 -13.22 -25.38 -20.39
N VAL A 180 -14.08 -25.83 -21.32
CA VAL A 180 -15.14 -25.02 -21.93
C VAL A 180 -16.13 -24.54 -20.87
N ALA A 181 -16.58 -25.42 -19.98
CA ALA A 181 -17.46 -25.04 -18.86
C ALA A 181 -16.77 -24.06 -17.90
N GLY A 182 -15.47 -24.25 -17.64
CA GLY A 182 -14.67 -23.30 -16.87
C GLY A 182 -14.63 -21.90 -17.48
N CYS A 183 -14.31 -21.79 -18.77
CA CYS A 183 -14.28 -20.53 -19.50
C CYS A 183 -15.65 -19.83 -19.53
N LEU A 184 -16.74 -20.58 -19.73
CA LEU A 184 -18.10 -20.06 -19.67
C LEU A 184 -18.46 -19.53 -18.28
N PHE A 185 -18.10 -20.27 -17.23
CA PHE A 185 -18.32 -19.84 -15.85
C PHE A 185 -17.59 -18.54 -15.53
N ILE A 186 -16.33 -18.40 -15.95
CA ILE A 186 -15.54 -17.18 -15.71
C ILE A 186 -16.12 -16.00 -16.48
N THR A 187 -16.52 -16.22 -17.73
CA THR A 187 -17.16 -15.18 -18.55
C THR A 187 -18.46 -14.71 -17.88
N ALA A 188 -19.29 -15.65 -17.42
CA ALA A 188 -20.52 -15.34 -16.69
C ALA A 188 -20.24 -14.63 -15.36
N TRP A 189 -19.23 -15.08 -14.59
CA TRP A 189 -18.83 -14.46 -13.34
C TRP A 189 -18.44 -12.99 -13.53
N ASN A 190 -17.58 -12.68 -14.51
CA ASN A 190 -17.14 -11.31 -14.77
C ASN A 190 -18.29 -10.39 -15.19
N ILE A 191 -19.24 -10.87 -16.01
CA ILE A 191 -20.41 -10.07 -16.42
C ILE A 191 -21.32 -9.80 -15.21
N CYS A 192 -21.61 -10.83 -14.41
CA CYS A 192 -22.48 -10.72 -13.24
C CYS A 192 -21.84 -9.87 -12.13
N SER A 193 -20.57 -10.11 -11.81
CA SER A 193 -19.85 -9.39 -10.77
C SER A 193 -19.69 -7.92 -11.14
N TRP A 194 -19.42 -7.60 -12.41
CA TRP A 194 -19.34 -6.23 -12.90
C TRP A 194 -20.57 -5.41 -12.55
N GLY A 195 -21.78 -5.93 -12.80
CA GLY A 195 -23.03 -5.24 -12.48
C GLY A 195 -23.21 -4.99 -10.98
N VAL A 196 -22.90 -6.00 -10.16
CA VAL A 196 -22.97 -5.91 -8.69
C VAL A 196 -21.96 -4.92 -8.14
N GLU A 197 -20.71 -4.99 -8.58
CA GLU A 197 -19.62 -4.11 -8.16
C GLU A 197 -19.89 -2.66 -8.56
N TYR A 198 -20.36 -2.43 -9.78
CA TYR A 198 -20.72 -1.09 -10.25
C TYR A 198 -21.79 -0.46 -9.35
N TRP A 199 -22.82 -1.24 -8.98
CA TRP A 199 -23.86 -0.82 -8.06
C TRP A 199 -23.33 -0.57 -6.65
N LEU A 200 -22.50 -1.47 -6.10
CA LEU A 200 -21.90 -1.33 -4.78
C LEU A 200 -21.04 -0.08 -4.68
N LEU A 201 -20.14 0.18 -5.65
CA LEU A 201 -19.31 1.38 -5.69
C LEU A 201 -20.15 2.67 -5.74
N ASN A 202 -21.23 2.68 -6.52
CA ASN A 202 -22.18 3.80 -6.51
C ASN A 202 -22.80 4.00 -5.13
N SER A 203 -23.20 2.90 -4.48
CA SER A 203 -23.81 2.98 -3.17
C SER A 203 -22.82 3.45 -2.11
N VAL A 204 -21.56 3.02 -2.15
CA VAL A 204 -20.52 3.49 -1.22
C VAL A 204 -20.31 4.99 -1.38
N TYR A 205 -20.15 5.46 -2.62
CA TYR A 205 -19.94 6.88 -2.92
C TYR A 205 -21.09 7.75 -2.42
N ARG A 206 -22.34 7.33 -2.63
CA ARG A 206 -23.53 8.04 -2.11
C ARG A 206 -23.62 8.03 -0.58
N SER A 207 -23.06 7.02 0.08
CA SER A 207 -23.07 6.90 1.54
C SER A 207 -21.89 7.59 2.23
N ALA A 208 -20.86 8.00 1.49
CA ALA A 208 -19.64 8.61 2.03
C ALA A 208 -19.34 9.93 1.31
N PRO A 209 -19.90 11.07 1.76
CA PRO A 209 -19.75 12.35 1.07
C PRO A 209 -18.30 12.86 1.02
N VAL A 210 -17.44 12.40 1.94
CA VAL A 210 -15.98 12.68 1.92
C VAL A 210 -15.30 12.27 0.60
N LEU A 211 -15.87 11.28 -0.12
CA LEU A 211 -15.35 10.84 -1.41
C LEU A 211 -15.66 11.80 -2.56
N ALA A 212 -16.57 12.76 -2.38
CA ALA A 212 -16.91 13.73 -3.41
C ALA A 212 -15.86 14.84 -3.54
N VAL A 213 -15.18 15.16 -2.45
CA VAL A 213 -14.12 16.17 -2.42
C VAL A 213 -12.80 15.53 -2.82
N LYS A 214 -12.11 16.13 -3.78
CA LYS A 214 -10.73 15.79 -4.13
C LYS A 214 -9.94 17.09 -4.16
N GLN A 215 -8.88 17.19 -3.37
CA GLN A 215 -8.07 18.41 -3.32
C GLN A 215 -7.37 18.63 -4.66
N SER A 216 -7.57 19.79 -5.29
CA SER A 216 -6.82 20.15 -6.50
C SER A 216 -5.42 20.66 -6.15
N PRO A 217 -4.41 20.47 -7.03
CA PRO A 217 -3.07 21.02 -6.83
C PRO A 217 -3.09 22.52 -6.57
N ASP A 218 -3.95 23.26 -7.27
CA ASP A 218 -4.08 24.72 -7.13
C ASP A 218 -4.69 25.14 -5.79
N GLN A 219 -5.63 24.36 -5.24
CA GLN A 219 -6.16 24.59 -3.90
C GLN A 219 -5.14 24.23 -2.80
N ALA A 220 -4.38 23.14 -3.00
CA ALA A 220 -3.29 22.78 -2.08
C ALA A 220 -2.17 23.82 -2.13
N LEU A 221 -1.78 24.31 -3.32
CA LEU A 221 -0.83 25.39 -3.49
C LEU A 221 -1.38 26.72 -2.98
N ALA A 222 -2.65 27.05 -3.17
CA ALA A 222 -3.25 28.26 -2.60
C ALA A 222 -3.25 28.21 -1.07
N PHE A 223 -3.54 27.03 -0.48
CA PHE A 223 -3.44 26.80 0.95
C PHE A 223 -1.99 26.91 1.46
N ILE A 224 -1.04 26.26 0.79
CA ILE A 224 0.39 26.30 1.14
C ILE A 224 1.00 27.68 0.90
N SER A 225 0.59 28.37 -0.16
CA SER A 225 0.99 29.75 -0.48
C SER A 225 0.41 30.72 0.53
N SER A 226 -0.84 30.51 0.98
CA SER A 226 -1.41 31.30 2.08
C SER A 226 -0.69 31.08 3.40
N GLN A 227 -0.11 29.88 3.63
CA GLN A 227 0.70 29.60 4.81
C GLN A 227 2.16 30.11 4.71
N ASN A 228 2.74 30.18 3.51
CA ASN A 228 4.14 30.59 3.30
C ASN A 228 4.30 32.09 3.01
N LEU A 229 3.27 32.81 2.58
CA LEU A 229 3.33 34.27 2.42
C LEU A 229 3.47 35.02 3.75
N ASP A 230 3.25 34.35 4.88
CA ASP A 230 3.43 34.92 6.23
C ASP A 230 4.90 34.87 6.75
N LEU A 231 5.85 34.40 5.93
CA LEU A 231 7.27 34.23 6.28
C LEU A 231 8.24 35.08 5.44
N ILE A 232 7.76 35.95 4.55
CA ILE A 232 8.63 36.84 3.75
C ILE A 232 8.88 38.13 4.55
N ASP A 233 10.16 38.42 4.80
CA ASP A 233 10.65 39.66 5.40
C ASP A 233 10.12 40.90 4.65
N PRO A 234 9.40 41.84 5.31
CA PRO A 234 8.87 43.03 4.67
C PRO A 234 9.94 43.99 4.12
N ASP A 235 11.22 43.82 4.49
CA ASP A 235 12.33 44.69 4.06
C ASP A 235 13.14 44.14 2.88
N ALA A 236 12.77 42.99 2.30
CA ALA A 236 13.42 42.51 1.07
C ALA A 236 13.09 43.45 -0.11
N PRO A 237 14.09 43.95 -0.87
CA PRO A 237 13.85 44.88 -1.97
C PRO A 237 12.90 44.25 -2.98
N ARG A 238 11.74 44.88 -3.17
CA ARG A 238 10.75 44.50 -4.17
C ARG A 238 11.38 44.57 -5.56
N SER A 239 11.89 43.44 -6.04
CA SER A 239 12.09 43.24 -7.46
C SER A 239 10.71 43.21 -8.11
N ALA A 240 10.38 44.28 -8.79
CA ALA A 240 9.28 44.32 -9.74
C ALA A 240 9.58 43.30 -10.82
N ASP A 241 8.96 42.12 -10.73
CA ASP A 241 8.57 41.23 -11.83
C ASP A 241 7.99 39.93 -11.22
N LEU A 242 6.84 40.04 -10.56
CA LEU A 242 5.96 38.88 -10.37
C LEU A 242 5.19 38.70 -11.68
N PRO A 243 5.37 37.60 -12.42
CA PRO A 243 4.60 37.37 -13.64
C PRO A 243 3.13 37.28 -13.25
N GLN A 244 2.31 38.18 -13.83
CA GLN A 244 0.87 38.09 -13.74
C GLN A 244 0.46 36.68 -14.21
N ILE A 245 -0.01 35.85 -13.28
CA ILE A 245 -0.66 34.58 -13.62
C ILE A 245 -1.98 34.97 -14.25
N SER A 246 -1.98 35.16 -15.56
CA SER A 246 -3.18 35.32 -16.35
C SER A 246 -4.04 34.08 -16.13
N GLU A 247 -5.25 34.27 -15.60
CA GLU A 247 -6.33 33.30 -15.63
C GLU A 247 -6.63 32.91 -17.08
N ASN A 248 -5.93 31.91 -17.63
CA ASN A 248 -6.37 31.25 -18.84
C ASN A 248 -7.42 30.20 -18.48
N LYS A 249 -8.65 30.69 -18.27
CA LYS A 249 -9.87 29.93 -18.57
C LYS A 249 -9.81 29.48 -20.02
N THR A 250 -9.36 28.25 -20.28
CA THR A 250 -9.90 27.29 -21.26
C THR A 250 -8.85 26.23 -21.63
N GLN A 251 -8.92 25.06 -21.01
CA GLN A 251 -8.55 23.84 -21.72
C GLN A 251 -9.53 22.70 -21.42
N ARG A 252 -10.77 22.96 -21.82
CA ARG A 252 -11.66 21.90 -22.28
C ARG A 252 -11.08 21.42 -23.62
N ASN A 253 -10.35 20.31 -23.65
CA ASN A 253 -10.51 19.27 -24.68
C ASN A 253 -9.51 18.10 -24.65
N ARG A 254 -10.14 16.93 -24.76
CA ARG A 254 -9.74 15.67 -25.39
C ARG A 254 -8.73 14.77 -24.68
N CYS A 255 -9.32 13.63 -24.29
CA CYS A 255 -8.79 12.28 -24.16
C CYS A 255 -8.00 11.78 -25.41
N CYS A 256 -7.08 12.59 -25.95
CA CYS A 256 -6.07 12.13 -26.88
C CYS A 256 -4.76 12.06 -26.11
N PHE A 257 -4.50 10.87 -25.56
CA PHE A 257 -3.19 10.51 -25.04
C PHE A 257 -2.23 10.49 -26.24
N THR A 258 -1.53 11.60 -26.49
CA THR A 258 -0.43 11.59 -27.45
C THR A 258 0.66 10.70 -26.86
N PHE A 259 1.26 9.82 -27.66
CA PHE A 259 2.31 8.91 -27.20
C PHE A 259 3.42 9.65 -26.42
N TRP A 260 3.82 10.83 -26.90
CA TRP A 260 4.79 11.72 -26.24
C TRP A 260 4.29 12.31 -24.91
N GLY A 261 3.00 12.67 -24.81
CA GLY A 261 2.40 13.09 -23.54
C GLY A 261 2.36 11.95 -22.52
N GLY A 262 2.15 10.73 -22.98
CA GLY A 262 2.23 9.52 -22.17
C GLY A 262 3.62 9.27 -21.61
N LEU A 263 4.65 9.28 -22.46
CA LEU A 263 6.03 9.07 -22.03
C LEU A 263 6.49 10.15 -21.03
N ARG A 264 6.11 11.41 -21.26
CA ARG A 264 6.36 12.49 -20.32
C ARG A 264 5.70 12.24 -18.96
N SER A 265 4.46 11.75 -18.94
CA SER A 265 3.75 11.42 -17.69
C SER A 265 4.46 10.32 -16.89
N VAL A 266 5.06 9.34 -17.57
CA VAL A 266 5.85 8.28 -16.93
C VAL A 266 7.07 8.91 -16.25
N VAL A 267 7.86 9.70 -16.98
CA VAL A 267 9.07 10.34 -16.44
C VAL A 267 8.75 11.24 -15.25
N GLU A 268 7.69 12.05 -15.36
CA GLU A 268 7.23 12.91 -14.25
C GLU A 268 6.82 12.08 -13.03
N GLY A 269 6.11 10.97 -13.23
CA GLY A 269 5.71 10.08 -12.13
C GLY A 269 6.90 9.44 -11.41
N TRP A 270 7.90 8.96 -12.15
CA TRP A 270 9.14 8.45 -11.57
C TRP A 270 9.87 9.53 -10.77
N ARG A 271 9.92 10.76 -11.30
CA ARG A 271 10.52 11.91 -10.60
C ARG A 271 9.77 12.24 -9.30
N SER A 272 8.43 12.23 -9.29
CA SER A 272 7.63 12.42 -8.08
C SER A 272 7.86 11.31 -7.05
N TYR A 273 8.01 10.05 -7.49
CA TYR A 273 8.30 8.91 -6.62
C TYR A 273 9.64 9.05 -5.87
N TYR A 274 10.72 9.41 -6.56
CA TYR A 274 12.05 9.58 -5.95
C TYR A 274 12.15 10.79 -4.99
N ARG A 275 11.25 11.76 -5.12
CA ARG A 275 11.22 12.96 -4.27
C ARG A 275 10.52 12.73 -2.93
N GLN A 276 9.75 11.64 -2.79
CA GLN A 276 9.04 11.36 -1.56
C GLN A 276 10.02 11.00 -0.44
N SER A 277 9.80 11.53 0.76
CA SER A 277 10.59 11.18 1.95
C SER A 277 10.49 9.70 2.33
N VAL A 278 9.38 9.05 1.96
CA VAL A 278 9.13 7.61 2.17
C VAL A 278 9.80 6.70 1.15
N PHE A 279 10.51 7.26 0.15
CA PHE A 279 11.17 6.50 -0.91
C PHE A 279 12.04 5.33 -0.39
N PRO A 280 12.89 5.46 0.65
CA PRO A 280 13.72 4.36 1.11
C PRO A 280 12.90 3.13 1.53
N ALA A 281 11.82 3.31 2.29
CA ALA A 281 10.96 2.19 2.69
C ALA A 281 10.15 1.63 1.52
N ALA A 282 9.66 2.50 0.63
CA ALA A 282 8.92 2.10 -0.57
C ALA A 282 9.81 1.26 -1.53
N PHE A 283 11.07 1.66 -1.70
CA PHE A 283 12.07 0.89 -2.43
C PHE A 283 12.44 -0.41 -1.69
N GLY A 284 12.53 -0.38 -0.37
CA GLY A 284 12.72 -1.58 0.45
C GLY A 284 11.61 -2.62 0.29
N LEU A 285 10.35 -2.18 0.17
CA LEU A 285 9.22 -3.05 -0.18
C LEU A 285 9.39 -3.69 -1.56
N ALA A 286 9.88 -2.92 -2.55
CA ALA A 286 10.10 -3.48 -3.88
C ALA A 286 11.20 -4.56 -3.89
N LEU A 287 12.24 -4.43 -3.07
CA LEU A 287 13.28 -5.46 -2.94
C LEU A 287 12.72 -6.80 -2.44
N LEU A 288 11.62 -6.80 -1.67
CA LEU A 288 10.92 -8.05 -1.29
C LEU A 288 10.40 -8.82 -2.50
N TYR A 289 10.15 -8.16 -3.64
CA TYR A 289 9.72 -8.83 -4.88
C TYR A 289 10.89 -9.48 -5.63
N MET A 290 12.14 -9.12 -5.31
CA MET A 290 13.34 -9.76 -5.85
C MET A 290 13.74 -10.98 -5.00
N THR A 291 12.81 -11.93 -4.83
CA THR A 291 13.04 -13.12 -3.99
C THR A 291 12.55 -14.40 -4.67
N VAL A 292 13.35 -15.47 -4.62
CA VAL A 292 12.94 -16.84 -4.98
C VAL A 292 12.42 -17.61 -3.76
N LEU A 293 12.37 -16.97 -2.59
CA LEU A 293 11.90 -17.54 -1.32
C LEU A 293 10.38 -17.38 -1.19
N GLY A 294 9.68 -17.66 -2.28
CA GLY A 294 8.25 -17.54 -2.44
C GLY A 294 7.55 -18.89 -2.56
N PHE A 295 6.27 -18.86 -2.93
CA PHE A 295 5.52 -20.07 -3.30
C PHE A 295 5.14 -19.93 -4.78
N ASP A 296 6.12 -19.52 -5.56
CA ASP A 296 6.07 -19.30 -6.99
C ASP A 296 6.56 -20.55 -7.75
N GLY A 297 6.42 -20.52 -9.07
CA GLY A 297 6.79 -21.65 -9.93
C GLY A 297 8.27 -22.06 -9.80
N ILE A 298 9.14 -21.10 -9.48
CA ILE A 298 10.59 -21.31 -9.30
C ILE A 298 10.86 -22.18 -8.06
N THR A 299 10.36 -21.78 -6.89
CA THR A 299 10.47 -22.55 -5.64
C THR A 299 9.84 -23.93 -5.79
N THR A 300 8.70 -24.00 -6.48
CA THR A 300 8.00 -25.24 -6.78
C THR A 300 8.87 -26.18 -7.64
N GLY A 301 9.50 -25.66 -8.70
CA GLY A 301 10.41 -26.42 -9.54
C GLY A 301 11.64 -26.93 -8.78
N PHE A 302 12.23 -26.08 -7.92
CA PHE A 302 13.33 -26.49 -7.04
C PHE A 302 12.91 -27.61 -6.08
N ALA A 303 11.76 -27.47 -5.41
CA ALA A 303 11.20 -28.50 -4.54
C ALA A 303 11.00 -29.84 -5.26
N TYR A 304 10.47 -29.82 -6.49
CA TYR A 304 10.33 -31.03 -7.31
C TYR A 304 11.68 -31.65 -7.68
N SER A 305 12.69 -30.84 -8.02
CA SER A 305 14.04 -31.36 -8.32
C SER A 305 14.67 -32.08 -7.11
N GLN A 306 14.21 -31.77 -5.90
CA GLN A 306 14.61 -32.42 -4.65
C GLN A 306 13.74 -33.65 -4.29
N GLY A 307 12.83 -34.07 -5.19
CA GLY A 307 11.98 -35.24 -5.01
C GLY A 307 10.80 -35.04 -4.05
N LEU A 308 10.34 -33.79 -3.84
CA LEU A 308 9.11 -33.53 -3.11
C LEU A 308 7.87 -33.83 -3.95
N LYS A 309 6.86 -34.40 -3.31
CA LYS A 309 5.55 -34.66 -3.92
C LYS A 309 4.69 -33.39 -3.93
N GLU A 310 3.79 -33.29 -4.92
CA GLU A 310 2.90 -32.15 -5.11
C GLU A 310 2.01 -31.86 -3.90
N ASN A 311 1.51 -32.90 -3.24
CA ASN A 311 0.65 -32.79 -2.07
C ASN A 311 1.35 -32.10 -0.87
N MET A 312 2.63 -32.37 -0.65
CA MET A 312 3.41 -31.74 0.42
C MET A 312 3.60 -30.24 0.16
N LEU A 313 3.83 -29.87 -1.10
CA LEU A 313 3.97 -28.47 -1.49
C LEU A 313 2.63 -27.73 -1.47
N ALA A 314 1.53 -28.38 -1.84
CA ALA A 314 0.18 -27.84 -1.70
C ALA A 314 -0.16 -27.59 -0.23
N LEU A 315 0.18 -28.50 0.67
CA LEU A 315 0.03 -28.32 2.12
C LEU A 315 0.86 -27.14 2.64
N ALA A 316 2.14 -27.06 2.28
CA ALA A 316 3.01 -25.95 2.68
C ALA A 316 2.47 -24.59 2.21
N ARG A 317 1.95 -24.52 0.97
CA ARG A 317 1.27 -23.32 0.44
C ARG A 317 0.02 -22.96 1.24
N GLY A 318 -0.81 -23.95 1.57
CA GLY A 318 -2.02 -23.76 2.39
C GLY A 318 -1.69 -23.22 3.78
N VAL A 319 -0.73 -23.82 4.48
CA VAL A 319 -0.27 -23.36 5.80
C VAL A 319 0.35 -21.97 5.71
N GLY A 320 1.20 -21.72 4.71
CA GLY A 320 1.79 -20.40 4.46
C GLY A 320 0.74 -19.31 4.24
N ALA A 321 -0.38 -19.64 3.60
CA ALA A 321 -1.48 -18.71 3.40
C ALA A 321 -2.20 -18.39 4.73
N ILE A 322 -2.42 -19.38 5.60
CA ILE A 322 -2.96 -19.17 6.96
C ILE A 322 -2.01 -18.30 7.80
N VAL A 323 -0.72 -18.61 7.79
CA VAL A 323 0.31 -17.81 8.49
C VAL A 323 0.33 -16.37 7.95
N GLY A 324 0.17 -16.18 6.63
CA GLY A 324 0.05 -14.85 6.06
C GLY A 324 -1.19 -14.08 6.53
N ILE A 325 -2.35 -14.73 6.60
CA ILE A 325 -3.58 -14.14 7.18
C ILE A 325 -3.34 -13.76 8.65
N SER A 326 -2.59 -14.55 9.42
CA SER A 326 -2.28 -14.20 10.81
C SER A 326 -1.51 -12.88 10.95
N GLY A 327 -0.61 -12.57 10.01
CA GLY A 327 0.10 -11.28 9.95
C GLY A 327 -0.86 -10.10 9.82
N THR A 328 -1.89 -10.23 8.98
CA THR A 328 -2.91 -9.18 8.82
C THR A 328 -3.77 -8.95 10.07
N LEU A 329 -3.95 -9.98 10.92
CA LEU A 329 -4.67 -9.86 12.19
C LEU A 329 -3.80 -9.26 13.29
N LEU A 330 -2.48 -9.47 13.22
CA LEU A 330 -1.51 -8.95 14.16
C LEU A 330 -1.19 -7.48 13.89
N TYR A 331 -1.15 -7.09 12.61
CA TYR A 331 -0.74 -5.75 12.16
C TYR A 331 -1.45 -4.59 12.89
N PRO A 332 -2.81 -4.48 12.92
CA PRO A 332 -3.46 -3.33 13.55
C PRO A 332 -3.12 -3.20 15.04
N ARG A 333 -3.01 -4.33 15.74
CA ARG A 333 -2.67 -4.36 17.17
C ARG A 333 -1.23 -3.91 17.42
N LEU A 334 -0.30 -4.38 16.60
CA LEU A 334 1.10 -4.02 16.73
C LEU A 334 1.33 -2.54 16.38
N ARG A 335 0.73 -2.08 15.29
CA ARG A 335 0.74 -0.69 14.85
C ARG A 335 0.18 0.28 15.90
N ALA A 336 -0.90 -0.10 16.58
CA ALA A 336 -1.45 0.70 17.68
C ALA A 336 -0.51 0.78 18.91
N LYS A 337 0.31 -0.24 19.15
CA LYS A 337 1.22 -0.29 20.31
C LYS A 337 2.57 0.39 20.07
N ILE A 338 3.22 0.13 18.94
CA ILE A 338 4.59 0.58 18.69
C ILE A 338 4.71 1.63 17.57
N GLY A 339 3.60 2.01 16.95
CA GLY A 339 3.56 2.94 15.82
C GLY A 339 3.89 2.29 14.48
N ILE A 340 3.55 2.97 13.39
CA ILE A 340 3.59 2.41 12.03
C ILE A 340 5.01 2.09 11.54
N VAL A 341 5.96 3.03 11.71
CA VAL A 341 7.32 2.87 11.18
C VAL A 341 8.07 1.75 11.91
N ARG A 342 7.94 1.67 13.25
CA ARG A 342 8.53 0.58 14.05
C ARG A 342 7.87 -0.77 13.76
N THR A 343 6.57 -0.79 13.47
CA THR A 343 5.87 -2.00 13.02
C THR A 343 6.44 -2.52 11.71
N GLY A 344 6.71 -1.63 10.74
CA GLY A 344 7.38 -2.02 9.50
C GLY A 344 8.76 -2.62 9.73
N LEU A 345 9.59 -1.98 10.56
CA LEU A 345 10.91 -2.49 10.94
C LEU A 345 10.85 -3.86 11.61
N PHE A 346 9.97 -4.02 12.60
CA PHE A 346 9.73 -5.30 13.29
C PHE A 346 9.31 -6.39 12.31
N SER A 347 8.46 -6.06 11.33
CA SER A 347 7.95 -7.01 10.34
C SER A 347 9.06 -7.53 9.42
N PHE A 348 9.93 -6.64 8.93
CA PHE A 348 11.13 -7.06 8.19
C PHE A 348 12.09 -7.88 9.04
N ALA A 349 12.31 -7.51 10.30
CA ALA A 349 13.19 -8.27 11.20
C ALA A 349 12.64 -9.69 11.44
N MET A 350 11.33 -9.81 11.64
CA MET A 350 10.64 -11.09 11.76
C MET A 350 10.77 -11.93 10.48
N GLU A 351 10.55 -11.31 9.31
CA GLU A 351 10.71 -11.98 8.02
C GLU A 351 12.15 -12.49 7.82
N LEU A 352 13.15 -11.64 8.02
CA LEU A 352 14.57 -12.01 7.91
C LEU A 352 14.95 -13.12 8.88
N CYS A 353 14.46 -13.06 10.13
CA CYS A 353 14.69 -14.09 11.13
C CYS A 353 14.18 -15.46 10.64
N CYS A 354 12.95 -15.52 10.11
CA CYS A 354 12.42 -16.75 9.53
C CYS A 354 13.20 -17.19 8.28
N LEU A 355 13.63 -16.23 7.45
CA LEU A 355 14.41 -16.49 6.23
C LEU A 355 15.90 -16.79 6.49
N THR A 356 16.35 -16.79 7.75
CA THR A 356 17.63 -17.43 8.08
C THR A 356 17.56 -18.96 7.94
N LEU A 357 16.38 -19.58 8.05
CA LEU A 357 16.21 -21.04 7.87
C LEU A 357 16.44 -21.50 6.42
N PRO A 358 15.88 -20.87 5.37
CA PRO A 358 16.19 -21.18 3.98
C PRO A 358 17.63 -20.81 3.60
N LEU A 359 18.23 -19.81 4.24
CA LEU A 359 19.66 -19.56 4.06
C LEU A 359 20.48 -20.70 4.67
N ALA A 360 20.17 -21.09 5.91
CA ALA A 360 20.83 -22.18 6.62
C ALA A 360 20.68 -23.54 5.91
N SER A 361 19.59 -23.74 5.17
CA SER A 361 19.36 -25.00 4.45
C SER A 361 20.42 -25.32 3.41
N ILE A 362 21.17 -24.32 2.91
CA ILE A 362 22.30 -24.50 2.01
C ILE A 362 23.38 -25.42 2.63
N TRP A 363 23.58 -25.34 3.94
CA TRP A 363 24.60 -26.13 4.66
C TRP A 363 24.03 -27.37 5.35
N LEU A 364 22.74 -27.64 5.23
CA LEU A 364 22.11 -28.82 5.84
C LEU A 364 22.29 -30.07 4.97
N PRO A 365 22.32 -31.27 5.58
CA PRO A 365 22.36 -32.52 4.83
C PRO A 365 21.23 -32.62 3.81
N GLY A 366 21.61 -32.89 2.56
CA GLY A 366 20.69 -32.98 1.42
C GLY A 366 20.50 -31.70 0.63
N SER A 367 21.25 -30.64 0.94
CA SER A 367 21.39 -29.51 0.02
C SER A 367 22.03 -29.96 -1.29
N PRO A 368 21.47 -29.59 -2.45
CA PRO A 368 22.09 -29.85 -3.76
C PRO A 368 23.24 -28.89 -4.09
N PHE A 369 23.46 -27.86 -3.26
CA PHE A 369 24.48 -26.85 -3.45
C PHE A 369 25.55 -26.94 -2.35
N ASP A 370 26.80 -27.13 -2.77
CA ASP A 370 27.98 -26.97 -1.92
C ASP A 370 28.73 -25.68 -2.30
N PRO A 371 28.66 -24.62 -1.48
CA PRO A 371 29.33 -23.36 -1.76
C PRO A 371 30.85 -23.50 -1.85
N ILE A 372 31.46 -24.36 -1.03
CA ILE A 372 32.92 -24.50 -0.96
C ILE A 372 33.40 -25.14 -2.25
N ALA A 373 32.82 -26.28 -2.64
CA ALA A 373 33.13 -26.94 -3.90
C ALA A 373 32.95 -26.00 -5.11
N TYR A 374 31.83 -25.26 -5.16
CA TYR A 374 31.52 -24.34 -6.26
C TYR A 374 32.58 -23.23 -6.43
N PHE A 375 32.97 -22.55 -5.34
CA PHE A 375 33.96 -21.47 -5.43
C PHE A 375 35.39 -21.96 -5.62
N HIS A 376 35.68 -23.22 -5.28
CA HIS A 376 36.96 -23.88 -5.57
C HIS A 376 37.05 -24.47 -6.98
N GLY A 377 35.96 -24.41 -7.77
CA GLY A 377 35.93 -24.96 -9.13
C GLY A 377 35.82 -26.48 -9.19
N GLU A 378 35.43 -27.11 -8.08
CA GLU A 378 35.17 -28.56 -8.01
C GLU A 378 33.84 -28.88 -8.70
N PRO A 379 33.72 -30.04 -9.39
CA PRO A 379 32.48 -30.44 -10.01
C PRO A 379 31.41 -30.75 -8.96
N LEU A 380 30.23 -30.13 -9.09
CA LEU A 380 29.07 -30.41 -8.21
C LEU A 380 28.58 -31.85 -8.44
N GLU A 381 28.61 -32.69 -7.39
CA GLU A 381 28.21 -34.10 -7.43
C GLU A 381 26.80 -34.31 -8.00
N GLN A 382 26.60 -35.41 -8.76
CA GLN A 382 25.33 -35.81 -9.39
C GLN A 382 24.34 -36.49 -8.43
N ASN A 383 24.35 -36.16 -7.14
CA ASN A 383 23.52 -36.84 -6.14
C ASN A 383 22.07 -36.29 -6.07
N LEU A 384 21.44 -36.01 -7.21
CA LEU A 384 20.00 -35.75 -7.27
C LEU A 384 19.26 -37.10 -7.34
N PRO A 385 18.23 -37.32 -6.51
CA PRO A 385 17.42 -38.54 -6.62
C PRO A 385 16.78 -38.62 -8.02
N PRO A 386 16.58 -39.83 -8.58
CA PRO A 386 15.93 -40.00 -9.88
C PRO A 386 14.52 -39.39 -9.87
N VAL A 387 14.18 -38.64 -10.92
CA VAL A 387 12.87 -38.01 -11.10
C VAL A 387 11.90 -39.08 -11.60
N ASP A 388 11.36 -39.89 -10.70
CA ASP A 388 10.30 -40.85 -11.04
C ASP A 388 8.92 -40.18 -10.92
N GLY A 389 8.21 -40.00 -12.04
CA GLY A 389 6.78 -39.69 -12.03
C GLY A 389 6.25 -39.03 -13.30
N GLU A 390 5.48 -39.78 -14.09
CA GLU A 390 4.66 -39.27 -15.19
C GLU A 390 3.73 -38.14 -14.72
N VAL A 391 3.81 -37.01 -15.41
CA VAL A 391 2.98 -35.84 -15.23
C VAL A 391 1.63 -36.10 -15.90
N THR A 392 0.65 -36.63 -15.16
CA THR A 392 -0.78 -36.40 -15.43
C THR A 392 -1.63 -36.94 -14.27
N THR A 393 -2.64 -36.18 -13.85
CA THR A 393 -3.78 -36.56 -12.96
C THR A 393 -3.63 -36.51 -11.43
N LEU A 394 -3.38 -35.34 -10.82
CA LEU A 394 -3.61 -35.18 -9.37
C LEU A 394 -4.19 -33.81 -8.93
N VAL A 395 -5.05 -33.20 -9.74
CA VAL A 395 -5.91 -32.08 -9.27
C VAL A 395 -7.27 -32.57 -8.73
N ALA A 396 -7.59 -33.88 -8.81
CA ALA A 396 -8.97 -34.36 -8.64
C ALA A 396 -9.36 -34.88 -7.24
N ASN A 397 -8.43 -35.15 -6.32
CA ASN A 397 -8.77 -35.77 -5.03
C ASN A 397 -8.20 -35.00 -3.84
N PHE A 398 -8.75 -33.81 -3.58
CA PHE A 398 -8.63 -33.16 -2.26
C PHE A 398 -9.89 -33.49 -1.44
N ASN A 399 -9.81 -34.51 -0.59
CA ASN A 399 -10.86 -34.78 0.39
C ASN A 399 -10.79 -33.74 1.52
N GLN A 400 -11.91 -33.04 1.74
CA GLN A 400 -12.08 -31.96 2.72
C GLN A 400 -11.74 -32.38 4.18
N SER A 401 -11.77 -33.67 4.46
CA SER A 401 -11.43 -34.28 5.76
C SER A 401 -9.92 -34.39 6.05
N GLU A 402 -9.06 -34.38 5.02
CA GLU A 402 -7.60 -34.47 5.21
C GLU A 402 -6.99 -33.12 5.62
N PHE A 403 -7.61 -32.01 5.23
CA PHE A 403 -7.16 -30.66 5.58
C PHE A 403 -7.18 -30.41 7.09
N PHE A 404 -8.23 -30.86 7.80
CA PHE A 404 -8.34 -30.68 9.25
C PHE A 404 -7.49 -31.68 10.06
N ASN A 405 -7.31 -32.92 9.55
CA ASN A 405 -6.39 -33.90 10.15
C ASN A 405 -4.90 -33.61 9.84
N ALA A 406 -4.59 -32.75 8.87
CA ALA A 406 -3.22 -32.37 8.52
C ALA A 406 -2.54 -31.47 9.56
N THR A 407 -3.30 -30.70 10.35
CA THR A 407 -2.75 -29.80 11.37
C THR A 407 -1.95 -30.53 12.46
N SER A 408 -2.34 -31.78 12.79
CA SER A 408 -1.61 -32.65 13.72
C SER A 408 -0.45 -33.42 13.07
N ASN A 409 -0.39 -33.48 11.74
CA ASN A 409 0.64 -34.20 10.96
C ASN A 409 1.75 -33.27 10.41
N ILE A 410 1.72 -31.97 10.68
CA ILE A 410 2.80 -31.05 10.25
C ILE A 410 4.15 -31.44 10.90
N PHE A 411 4.14 -31.94 12.15
CA PHE A 411 5.34 -32.42 12.81
C PHE A 411 5.82 -33.79 12.29
N SER A 412 4.98 -34.60 11.63
CA SER A 412 5.42 -35.88 11.05
C SER A 412 6.09 -35.73 9.67
N ILE A 413 6.04 -34.55 9.04
CA ILE A 413 6.91 -34.19 7.89
C ILE A 413 8.40 -34.19 8.31
N VAL A 414 8.68 -34.04 9.60
CA VAL A 414 10.04 -34.07 10.17
C VAL A 414 10.51 -35.50 10.46
N GLU A 415 9.63 -36.50 10.44
CA GLU A 415 9.93 -37.83 10.99
C GLU A 415 9.53 -39.00 10.08
N GLU A 416 9.86 -38.94 8.78
CA GLU A 416 9.88 -40.13 7.94
C GLU A 416 11.28 -40.79 8.02
N LYS A 417 11.40 -41.69 9.00
CA LYS A 417 12.57 -42.52 9.32
C LYS A 417 12.85 -43.54 8.20
N SER A 418 13.28 -43.11 7.01
CA SER A 418 13.94 -44.02 6.04
C SER A 418 14.71 -43.38 4.88
N ASN A 419 14.87 -42.05 4.78
CA ASN A 419 15.74 -41.45 3.75
C ASN A 419 16.69 -40.42 4.36
N PRO A 420 18.02 -40.57 4.24
CA PRO A 420 18.91 -39.49 4.61
C PRO A 420 18.67 -38.33 3.63
N SER A 421 18.65 -37.09 4.13
CA SER A 421 18.80 -35.85 3.34
C SER A 421 17.55 -35.02 2.95
N ARG A 422 16.35 -35.21 3.56
CA ARG A 422 15.26 -34.20 3.41
C ARG A 422 15.34 -33.00 4.37
N CYS A 423 16.38 -32.92 5.20
CA CYS A 423 16.53 -31.86 6.21
C CYS A 423 16.65 -30.47 5.58
N SER A 424 17.45 -30.34 4.51
CA SER A 424 17.63 -29.07 3.80
C SER A 424 16.29 -28.53 3.26
N ILE A 425 15.59 -29.33 2.46
CA ILE A 425 14.36 -28.87 1.81
C ILE A 425 13.22 -28.62 2.82
N SER A 426 13.15 -29.35 3.92
CA SER A 426 12.19 -29.10 5.00
C SER A 426 12.47 -27.78 5.74
N ALA A 427 13.73 -27.47 6.06
CA ALA A 427 14.11 -26.19 6.66
C ALA A 427 13.83 -25.01 5.71
N PHE A 428 14.10 -25.21 4.42
CA PHE A 428 13.80 -24.25 3.35
C PHE A 428 12.29 -23.92 3.28
N LEU A 429 11.43 -24.94 3.22
CA LEU A 429 9.98 -24.72 3.17
C LEU A 429 9.42 -24.14 4.47
N LEU A 430 9.90 -24.61 5.63
CA LEU A 430 9.47 -24.10 6.93
C LEU A 430 9.78 -22.61 7.07
N GLY A 431 10.98 -22.18 6.68
CA GLY A 431 11.36 -20.78 6.71
C GLY A 431 10.46 -19.90 5.83
N ILE A 432 10.15 -20.35 4.61
CA ILE A 432 9.24 -19.64 3.68
C ILE A 432 7.83 -19.53 4.26
N VAL A 433 7.31 -20.59 4.90
CA VAL A 433 5.99 -20.59 5.56
C VAL A 433 5.94 -19.57 6.68
N LEU A 434 6.91 -19.61 7.60
CA LEU A 434 6.94 -18.73 8.78
C LEU A 434 7.15 -17.26 8.39
N ALA A 435 7.96 -17.00 7.36
CA ALA A 435 8.24 -15.66 6.85
C ALA A 435 6.98 -14.93 6.36
N ARG A 436 5.90 -15.64 5.97
CA ARG A 436 4.66 -15.02 5.46
C ARG A 436 4.02 -14.04 6.44
N CYS A 437 4.12 -14.29 7.74
CA CYS A 437 3.57 -13.37 8.73
C CYS A 437 4.31 -12.02 8.68
N GLY A 438 5.65 -12.04 8.68
CA GLY A 438 6.49 -10.85 8.56
C GLY A 438 6.27 -10.10 7.24
N LEU A 439 6.28 -10.83 6.12
CA LEU A 439 6.09 -10.28 4.77
C LEU A 439 4.80 -9.45 4.63
N TRP A 440 3.65 -10.03 5.01
CA TRP A 440 2.37 -9.33 4.85
C TRP A 440 2.18 -8.19 5.85
N MET A 441 2.80 -8.26 7.03
CA MET A 441 2.83 -7.11 7.95
C MET A 441 3.72 -5.98 7.42
N ALA A 442 4.86 -6.30 6.80
CA ALA A 442 5.76 -5.31 6.19
C ALA A 442 5.06 -4.59 5.03
N ASP A 443 4.37 -5.34 4.16
CA ASP A 443 3.57 -4.78 3.06
C ASP A 443 2.50 -3.81 3.58
N LEU A 444 1.74 -4.19 4.62
CA LEU A 444 0.74 -3.31 5.26
C LEU A 444 1.39 -2.07 5.87
N ALA A 445 2.48 -2.21 6.61
CA ALA A 445 3.15 -1.12 7.29
C ALA A 445 3.68 -0.06 6.31
N ILE A 446 4.35 -0.50 5.25
CA ILE A 446 4.92 0.41 4.24
C ILE A 446 3.82 1.01 3.38
N SER A 447 2.83 0.21 2.97
CA SER A 447 1.65 0.70 2.25
C SER A 447 0.92 1.79 3.01
N GLN A 448 0.69 1.61 4.31
CA GLN A 448 0.03 2.64 5.12
C GLN A 448 0.96 3.84 5.37
N THR A 449 2.28 3.63 5.49
CA THR A 449 3.24 4.74 5.60
C THR A 449 3.19 5.62 4.36
N MET A 450 3.13 5.01 3.17
CA MET A 450 2.93 5.70 1.90
C MET A 450 1.59 6.44 1.85
N GLN A 451 0.48 5.80 2.25
CA GLN A 451 -0.84 6.44 2.28
C GLN A 451 -0.92 7.67 3.20
N GLU A 452 -0.24 7.61 4.36
CA GLU A 452 -0.22 8.71 5.34
C GLU A 452 0.74 9.83 4.95
N SER A 453 1.84 9.53 4.25
CA SER A 453 2.88 10.51 3.93
C SER A 453 2.72 11.18 2.57
N ILE A 454 2.10 10.51 1.60
CA ILE A 454 1.95 11.04 0.23
C ILE A 454 0.70 11.92 0.16
N ALA A 455 0.89 13.12 -0.40
CA ALA A 455 -0.17 14.08 -0.65
C ALA A 455 -1.26 13.52 -1.59
N GLU A 456 -2.52 13.85 -1.33
CA GLU A 456 -3.69 13.27 -2.03
C GLU A 456 -3.61 13.37 -3.56
N HIS A 457 -3.06 14.46 -4.09
CA HIS A 457 -2.96 14.73 -5.53
C HIS A 457 -1.85 13.95 -6.26
N GLU A 458 -0.94 13.28 -5.54
CA GLU A 458 0.12 12.43 -6.11
C GLU A 458 -0.02 10.94 -5.70
N ARG A 459 -1.07 10.56 -4.96
CA ARG A 459 -1.19 9.19 -4.43
C ARG A 459 -1.26 8.15 -5.55
N GLY A 460 -2.02 8.40 -6.60
CA GLY A 460 -2.18 7.50 -7.73
C GLY A 460 -0.87 7.28 -8.46
N VAL A 461 -0.18 8.36 -8.85
CA VAL A 461 1.08 8.29 -9.60
C VAL A 461 2.19 7.60 -8.81
N VAL A 462 2.35 7.91 -7.53
CA VAL A 462 3.39 7.29 -6.69
C VAL A 462 3.11 5.79 -6.47
N ASN A 463 1.85 5.40 -6.24
CA ASN A 463 1.49 3.97 -6.14
C ASN A 463 1.58 3.23 -7.49
N GLY A 464 1.36 3.92 -8.61
CA GLY A 464 1.58 3.38 -9.95
C GLY A 464 3.06 3.08 -10.21
N VAL A 465 3.96 3.99 -9.81
CA VAL A 465 5.42 3.77 -9.88
C VAL A 465 5.87 2.68 -8.91
N GLN A 466 5.33 2.63 -7.69
CA GLN A 466 5.59 1.53 -6.75
C GLN A 466 5.30 0.17 -7.38
N SER A 467 4.15 0.05 -8.04
CA SER A 467 3.76 -1.19 -8.72
C SER A 467 4.71 -1.52 -9.87
N SER A 468 5.17 -0.51 -10.60
CA SER A 468 6.18 -0.66 -11.66
C SER A 468 7.52 -1.14 -11.09
N MET A 469 7.93 -0.61 -9.93
CA MET A 469 9.16 -0.99 -9.24
C MET A 469 9.09 -2.43 -8.73
N ASN A 470 7.97 -2.84 -8.15
CA ASN A 470 7.75 -4.23 -7.73
C ASN A 470 7.87 -5.20 -8.92
N GLN A 471 7.27 -4.85 -10.07
CA GLN A 471 7.38 -5.66 -11.29
C GLN A 471 8.81 -5.69 -11.84
N LEU A 472 9.53 -4.57 -11.80
CA LEU A 472 10.94 -4.52 -12.19
C LEU A 472 11.79 -5.47 -11.32
N MET A 473 11.59 -5.47 -10.01
CA MET A 473 12.31 -6.35 -9.08
C MET A 473 11.98 -7.83 -9.31
N SER A 474 10.72 -8.15 -9.59
CA SER A 474 10.33 -9.50 -10.01
C SER A 474 10.98 -9.91 -11.33
N MET A 475 11.06 -9.02 -12.33
CA MET A 475 11.71 -9.30 -13.60
C MET A 475 13.21 -9.54 -13.44
N ILE A 476 13.89 -8.76 -12.59
CA ILE A 476 15.31 -8.99 -12.28
C ILE A 476 15.50 -10.38 -11.65
N LYS A 477 14.64 -10.78 -10.72
CA LYS A 477 14.65 -12.14 -10.14
C LYS A 477 14.48 -13.21 -11.23
N ASP A 478 13.51 -13.06 -12.13
CA ASP A 478 13.29 -14.02 -13.21
C ASP A 478 14.49 -14.11 -14.17
N LEU A 479 15.14 -12.97 -14.49
CA LEU A 479 16.38 -12.95 -15.29
C LEU A 479 17.55 -13.65 -14.60
N LEU A 480 17.68 -13.51 -13.27
CA LEU A 480 18.71 -14.23 -12.50
C LEU A 480 18.48 -15.74 -12.55
N VAL A 481 17.23 -16.20 -12.50
CA VAL A 481 16.89 -17.63 -12.61
C VAL A 481 17.18 -18.17 -14.02
N ILE A 482 16.95 -17.37 -15.06
CA ILE A 482 17.33 -17.73 -16.43
C ILE A 482 18.86 -17.85 -16.57
N ALA A 483 19.63 -16.98 -15.90
CA ALA A 483 21.08 -17.03 -15.90
C ALA A 483 21.65 -18.22 -15.11
N LEU A 484 20.93 -18.67 -14.07
CA LEU A 484 21.30 -19.80 -13.19
C LEU A 484 20.18 -20.86 -13.14
N PRO A 485 19.93 -21.60 -14.24
CA PRO A 485 18.78 -22.50 -14.33
C PRO A 485 18.99 -23.85 -13.63
N ASP A 486 20.24 -24.22 -13.30
CA ASP A 486 20.57 -25.50 -12.70
C ASP A 486 20.18 -25.53 -11.21
N PRO A 487 19.33 -26.47 -10.76
CA PRO A 487 18.96 -26.62 -9.35
C PRO A 487 20.14 -26.77 -8.39
N ARG A 488 21.29 -27.27 -8.86
CA ARG A 488 22.52 -27.39 -8.06
C ARG A 488 23.14 -26.03 -7.71
N THR A 489 22.88 -25.01 -8.52
CA THR A 489 23.33 -23.62 -8.26
C THR A 489 22.28 -22.76 -7.56
N PHE A 490 21.12 -23.34 -7.24
CA PHE A 490 19.97 -22.62 -6.66
C PHE A 490 20.28 -21.92 -5.33
N GLY A 491 21.25 -22.43 -4.56
CA GLY A 491 21.69 -21.77 -3.33
C GLY A 491 22.23 -20.34 -3.53
N LEU A 492 22.77 -20.01 -4.70
CA LEU A 492 23.14 -18.62 -5.05
C LEU A 492 21.91 -17.70 -5.14
N LEU A 493 20.79 -18.21 -5.66
CA LEU A 493 19.52 -17.48 -5.73
C LEU A 493 18.90 -17.27 -4.35
N ILE A 494 19.05 -18.26 -3.45
CA ILE A 494 18.67 -18.14 -2.03
C ILE A 494 19.47 -17.00 -1.37
N ILE A 495 20.79 -16.98 -1.55
CA ILE A 495 21.67 -15.94 -1.00
C ILE A 495 21.30 -14.57 -1.57
N ALA A 496 21.12 -14.45 -2.88
CA ALA A 496 20.73 -13.20 -3.53
C ALA A 496 19.39 -12.65 -3.01
N SER A 497 18.41 -13.54 -2.79
CA SER A 497 17.11 -13.19 -2.22
C SER A 497 17.24 -12.69 -0.79
N TRP A 498 18.02 -13.39 0.05
CA TRP A 498 18.25 -12.98 1.43
C TRP A 498 18.94 -11.61 1.52
N ILE A 499 19.96 -11.37 0.67
CA ILE A 499 20.65 -10.07 0.58
C ILE A 499 19.68 -8.97 0.16
N SER A 500 18.82 -9.22 -0.83
CA SER A 500 17.84 -8.24 -1.30
C SER A 500 16.86 -7.83 -0.18
N ILE A 501 16.33 -8.80 0.55
CA ILE A 501 15.44 -8.58 1.70
C ILE A 501 16.18 -7.85 2.83
N PHE A 502 17.44 -8.20 3.09
CA PHE A 502 18.29 -7.52 4.07
C PHE A 502 18.56 -6.06 3.71
N CYS A 503 18.79 -5.75 2.43
CA CYS A 503 18.85 -4.38 1.94
C CYS A 503 17.54 -3.63 2.18
N GLY A 504 16.39 -4.28 1.96
CA GLY A 504 15.07 -3.71 2.30
C GLY A 504 14.91 -3.36 3.78
N TYR A 505 15.40 -4.22 4.68
CA TYR A 505 15.46 -3.95 6.12
C TYR A 505 16.35 -2.76 6.45
N ILE A 506 17.55 -2.66 5.86
CA ILE A 506 18.44 -1.51 6.07
C ILE A 506 17.78 -0.21 5.62
N LEU A 507 17.16 -0.18 4.43
CA LEU A 507 16.50 1.01 3.91
C LEU A 507 15.33 1.47 4.79
N THR A 508 14.57 0.51 5.34
CA THR A 508 13.49 0.81 6.29
C THR A 508 14.04 1.29 7.63
N SER A 509 15.18 0.74 8.07
CA SER A 509 15.91 1.22 9.25
C SER A 509 16.42 2.65 9.08
N LEU A 510 16.91 2.99 7.89
CA LEU A 510 17.32 4.36 7.55
C LEU A 510 16.13 5.33 7.64
N LEU A 511 14.93 4.94 7.18
CA LEU A 511 13.74 5.76 7.36
C LEU A 511 13.43 5.98 8.85
N VAL A 512 13.49 4.93 9.69
CA VAL A 512 13.31 5.06 11.14
C VAL A 512 14.33 6.03 11.74
N LEU A 513 15.60 5.91 11.33
CA LEU A 513 16.66 6.79 11.78
C LEU A 513 16.37 8.25 11.39
N ILE A 514 16.03 8.50 10.13
CA ILE A 514 15.67 9.84 9.63
C ILE A 514 14.50 10.41 10.42
N CYS A 515 13.41 9.66 10.58
CA CYS A 515 12.26 10.09 11.39
C CYS A 515 12.65 10.36 12.85
N SER A 516 13.51 9.55 13.44
CA SER A 516 13.96 9.73 14.83
C SER A 516 14.88 10.94 15.00
N VAL A 517 15.73 11.25 14.02
CA VAL A 517 16.57 12.44 14.02
C VAL A 517 15.72 13.69 13.87
N PHE A 518 14.74 13.70 12.95
CA PHE A 518 13.81 14.82 12.82
C PHE A 518 12.90 14.98 14.05
N ALA A 519 12.47 13.89 14.69
CA ALA A 519 11.73 13.96 15.95
C ALA A 519 12.60 14.50 17.10
N CYS A 520 13.89 14.15 17.13
CA CYS A 520 14.86 14.71 18.07
C CYS A 520 15.15 16.21 17.79
N GLN A 521 15.02 16.63 16.52
CA GLN A 521 15.11 18.01 16.06
C GLN A 521 13.77 18.76 16.09
N ALA A 522 12.71 18.22 16.70
CA ALA A 522 11.51 18.99 17.05
C ALA A 522 11.81 19.97 18.21
N GLN A 523 12.88 20.73 18.05
CA GLN A 523 13.16 21.94 18.80
C GLN A 523 12.16 22.98 18.33
N LEU A 524 11.59 23.70 19.29
CA LEU A 524 10.75 24.85 18.99
C LEU A 524 11.46 25.76 17.98
N THR A 525 10.73 26.24 16.98
CA THR A 525 11.26 27.29 16.09
C THR A 525 11.68 28.49 16.94
N ALA A 526 12.65 29.29 16.47
CA ALA A 526 13.11 30.46 17.23
C ALA A 526 11.96 31.38 17.67
N ARG A 527 10.91 31.50 16.84
CA ARG A 527 9.68 32.24 17.16
C ARG A 527 8.88 31.57 18.28
N ALA A 528 8.64 30.27 18.18
CA ALA A 528 7.90 29.55 19.23
C ALA A 528 8.67 29.50 20.56
N GLN A 529 10.00 29.49 20.51
CA GLN A 529 10.84 29.61 21.70
C GLN A 529 10.75 31.02 22.32
N ALA A 530 10.64 32.07 21.51
CA ALA A 530 10.45 33.43 21.98
C ALA A 530 9.07 33.65 22.61
N ASP A 531 8.04 32.97 22.08
CA ASP A 531 6.67 33.03 22.61
C ASP A 531 6.47 32.12 23.84
N LEU A 532 7.45 31.28 24.22
CA LEU A 532 7.34 30.37 25.36
C LEU A 532 7.32 31.14 26.69
N ILE A 533 6.22 31.00 27.44
CA ILE A 533 6.08 31.55 28.78
C ILE A 533 6.82 30.63 29.76
N THR A 534 7.97 31.09 30.24
CA THR A 534 8.84 30.32 31.16
C THR A 534 8.40 30.39 32.61
N ASN A 535 7.69 31.46 32.99
CA ASN A 535 7.16 31.63 34.34
C ASN A 535 5.87 32.46 34.29
N LEU A 536 4.81 31.95 34.91
CA LEU A 536 3.56 32.69 35.13
C LEU A 536 3.50 33.08 36.61
N PRO A 537 3.51 34.37 36.95
CA PRO A 537 3.55 34.81 38.34
C PRO A 537 2.29 34.40 39.10
N ASP A 538 2.42 34.27 40.43
CA ASP A 538 1.31 34.13 41.37
C ASP A 538 0.40 32.91 41.18
N VAL A 539 0.90 31.86 40.53
CA VAL A 539 0.24 30.54 40.43
C VAL A 539 0.51 29.72 41.70
N THR A 540 -0.54 29.31 42.41
CA THR A 540 -0.43 28.58 43.69
C THR A 540 -0.35 27.06 43.54
N PHE A 541 -0.21 26.54 42.32
CA PHE A 541 -0.19 25.12 42.00
C PHE A 541 0.88 24.78 40.97
N SER A 542 1.29 23.51 40.92
CA SER A 542 2.29 23.06 39.94
C SER A 542 1.62 22.86 38.59
N TYR A 543 2.06 23.64 37.59
CA TYR A 543 1.59 23.55 36.22
C TYR A 543 2.76 23.12 35.31
N SER A 544 2.60 21.99 34.62
CA SER A 544 3.70 21.30 33.92
C SER A 544 3.67 21.41 32.39
N SER A 545 2.55 21.86 31.80
CA SER A 545 2.44 22.01 30.34
C SER A 545 3.06 23.31 29.85
N ARG A 546 3.57 23.30 28.61
CA ARG A 546 4.10 24.52 27.99
C ARG A 546 2.95 25.46 27.64
N VAL A 547 3.18 26.75 27.87
CA VAL A 547 2.29 27.83 27.49
C VAL A 547 3.05 28.77 26.57
N PHE A 548 2.41 29.20 25.51
CA PHE A 548 2.96 30.14 24.55
C PHE A 548 2.06 31.35 24.49
N GLY A 549 2.65 32.55 24.49
CA GLY A 549 1.94 33.82 24.37
C GLY A 549 2.68 34.72 23.41
N GLY A 550 1.99 35.17 22.35
CA GLY A 550 2.62 35.96 21.30
C GLY A 550 1.60 36.68 20.43
N TYR A 551 2.06 37.24 19.31
CA TYR A 551 1.23 37.98 18.37
C TYR A 551 1.17 37.30 16.99
N LEU A 552 -0.04 37.13 16.49
CA LEU A 552 -0.37 36.78 15.13
C LEU A 552 -0.57 38.05 14.30
N LYS A 553 -0.07 38.04 13.06
CA LYS A 553 -0.12 39.20 12.15
C LYS A 553 -1.00 38.86 10.95
N PRO A 554 -2.33 39.01 11.04
CA PRO A 554 -3.20 38.66 9.91
C PRO A 554 -3.06 39.65 8.74
N ASP A 555 -2.59 40.88 8.99
CA ASP A 555 -2.27 41.88 7.98
C ASP A 555 -1.18 42.86 8.50
N SER A 556 -0.80 43.86 7.68
CA SER A 556 0.22 44.85 8.03
C SER A 556 -0.21 45.84 9.13
N THR A 557 -1.48 45.85 9.48
CA THR A 557 -2.10 46.82 10.39
C THR A 557 -2.54 46.21 11.72
N LYS A 558 -2.56 44.89 11.89
CA LYS A 558 -3.09 44.22 13.09
C LYS A 558 -2.08 43.30 13.74
N GLN A 559 -2.06 43.33 15.07
CA GLN A 559 -1.37 42.39 15.94
C GLN A 559 -2.42 41.74 16.83
N ILE A 560 -2.70 40.46 16.60
CA ILE A 560 -3.68 39.68 17.37
C ILE A 560 -2.95 38.86 18.41
N TYR A 561 -3.20 39.13 19.69
CA TYR A 561 -2.57 38.37 20.76
C TYR A 561 -3.23 36.99 20.91
N TYR A 562 -2.41 35.99 21.20
CA TYR A 562 -2.86 34.62 21.43
C TYR A 562 -2.20 34.03 22.66
N MET A 563 -2.88 33.08 23.29
CA MET A 563 -2.27 32.15 24.25
C MET A 563 -2.56 30.71 23.84
N TYR A 564 -1.51 29.92 23.68
CA TYR A 564 -1.58 28.51 23.34
C TYR A 564 -1.11 27.65 24.51
N LEU A 565 -1.94 26.70 24.91
CA LEU A 565 -1.65 25.76 25.99
C LEU A 565 -1.60 24.35 25.43
N GLU A 566 -0.50 23.66 25.69
CA GLU A 566 -0.40 22.25 25.33
C GLU A 566 -1.29 21.37 26.20
N SER A 567 -1.67 20.21 25.65
CA SER A 567 -2.36 19.17 26.39
C SER A 567 -1.49 18.62 27.51
N GLN A 568 -2.06 18.51 28.71
CA GLN A 568 -1.41 17.85 29.86
C GLN A 568 -1.33 16.32 29.69
N ARG A 569 -2.04 15.74 28.71
CA ARG A 569 -2.06 14.29 28.45
C ARG A 569 -1.04 13.89 27.39
N SER A 570 -1.22 14.34 26.14
CA SER A 570 -0.28 14.06 25.05
C SER A 570 -0.33 15.15 23.97
N PRO A 571 0.50 16.20 24.06
CA PRO A 571 0.48 17.32 23.11
C PRO A 571 0.55 16.91 21.64
N ASP A 572 1.37 15.90 21.32
CA ASP A 572 1.57 15.44 19.94
C ASP A 572 0.39 14.62 19.37
N ASN A 573 -0.45 14.03 20.22
CA ASN A 573 -1.51 13.13 19.81
C ASN A 573 -2.92 13.67 20.07
N ASP A 574 -3.05 14.68 20.92
CA ASP A 574 -4.32 15.26 21.32
C ASP A 574 -4.78 16.36 20.35
N PRO A 575 -6.10 16.54 20.15
CA PRO A 575 -6.62 17.49 19.18
C PRO A 575 -6.30 18.94 19.56
N LEU A 576 -6.20 19.82 18.55
CA LEU A 576 -6.14 21.27 18.73
C LEU A 576 -7.55 21.85 18.76
N VAL A 577 -7.88 22.59 19.82
CA VAL A 577 -9.11 23.34 19.98
C VAL A 577 -8.79 24.82 19.89
N MET A 578 -9.36 25.50 18.89
CA MET A 578 -9.30 26.95 18.78
C MET A 578 -10.51 27.55 19.49
N TRP A 579 -10.29 28.50 20.39
CA TRP A 579 -11.32 29.14 21.19
C TRP A 579 -11.43 30.63 20.87
N PHE A 580 -12.65 31.04 20.54
CA PHE A 580 -13.04 32.43 20.38
C PHE A 580 -14.15 32.72 21.39
N GLU A 581 -14.07 33.87 22.05
CA GLU A 581 -15.16 34.32 22.90
C GLU A 581 -16.22 35.05 22.08
N GLY A 582 -17.49 34.80 22.41
CA GLY A 582 -18.62 35.46 21.75
C GLY A 582 -18.96 36.79 22.41
N GLY A 583 -19.26 37.81 21.58
CA GLY A 583 -19.69 39.13 22.02
C GLY A 583 -18.74 40.24 21.57
N PRO A 584 -19.24 41.44 21.24
CA PRO A 584 -18.40 42.56 20.83
C PRO A 584 -17.47 42.99 21.98
N GLY A 585 -16.16 43.01 21.74
CA GLY A 585 -15.18 43.50 22.70
C GLY A 585 -14.71 42.49 23.76
N CYS A 586 -15.22 41.25 23.79
CA CYS A 586 -14.85 40.26 24.81
C CYS A 586 -13.50 39.58 24.51
N SER A 587 -12.59 39.54 25.49
CA SER A 587 -11.29 38.89 25.35
C SER A 587 -11.41 37.37 25.36
N GLY A 588 -10.85 36.71 24.32
CA GLY A 588 -10.70 35.26 24.27
C GLY A 588 -9.78 34.70 25.37
N ILE A 589 -8.88 35.52 25.92
CA ILE A 589 -8.05 35.15 27.07
C ILE A 589 -8.84 35.23 28.37
N GLY A 590 -9.90 36.05 28.44
CA GLY A 590 -10.86 35.99 29.55
C GLY A 590 -11.35 34.56 29.79
N SER A 591 -11.55 33.79 28.71
CA SER A 591 -12.03 32.41 28.76
C SER A 591 -11.02 31.41 29.30
N LEU A 592 -9.73 31.69 29.10
CA LEU A 592 -8.63 30.96 29.74
C LEU A 592 -8.76 31.06 31.28
N PHE A 593 -9.08 32.25 31.79
CA PHE A 593 -9.15 32.50 33.24
C PHE A 593 -10.55 32.26 33.85
N MET A 594 -11.62 32.28 33.06
CA MET A 594 -13.00 32.20 33.57
C MET A 594 -13.74 30.91 33.19
N TYR A 595 -13.50 30.35 31.99
CA TYR A 595 -14.35 29.29 31.44
C TYR A 595 -13.69 27.93 31.41
N ASN A 596 -12.73 27.70 30.52
CA ASN A 596 -12.24 26.34 30.22
C ASN A 596 -10.72 26.20 30.31
N GLY A 597 -9.99 27.27 30.60
CA GLY A 597 -8.56 27.19 30.88
C GLY A 597 -8.23 26.74 32.32
N PRO A 598 -6.93 26.49 32.59
CA PRO A 598 -6.44 25.90 33.85
C PRO A 598 -6.31 26.89 34.99
N PHE A 599 -6.40 28.19 34.72
CA PHE A 599 -6.14 29.23 35.72
C PHE A 599 -7.45 29.82 36.23
N ARG A 600 -7.58 30.01 37.55
CA ARG A 600 -8.72 30.68 38.20
C ARG A 600 -8.23 31.67 39.24
N GLY A 601 -8.85 32.84 39.29
CA GLY A 601 -8.53 33.85 40.30
C GLY A 601 -9.02 33.44 41.70
N ASN A 602 -8.14 33.50 42.69
CA ASN A 602 -8.49 33.35 44.10
C ASN A 602 -9.27 34.56 44.63
N LYS A 603 -9.92 34.38 45.79
CA LYS A 603 -10.67 35.45 46.47
C LYS A 603 -9.80 36.62 46.95
N ASP A 604 -8.49 36.41 47.05
CA ASP A 604 -7.52 37.45 47.40
C ASP A 604 -7.31 38.47 46.26
N GLY A 605 -7.79 38.17 45.05
CA GLY A 605 -7.62 39.00 43.87
C GLY A 605 -6.18 39.08 43.37
N GLN A 606 -5.28 38.25 43.89
CA GLN A 606 -3.84 38.29 43.60
C GLN A 606 -3.32 36.97 43.02
N THR A 607 -3.82 35.83 43.49
CA THR A 607 -3.23 34.53 43.16
C THR A 607 -4.13 33.68 42.28
N LEU A 608 -3.54 32.71 41.57
CA LEU A 608 -4.24 31.78 40.68
C LEU A 608 -4.26 30.36 41.24
N TYR A 609 -5.44 29.73 41.31
CA TYR A 609 -5.62 28.32 41.67
C TYR A 609 -5.98 27.45 40.45
N GLU A 610 -5.81 26.13 40.59
CA GLU A 610 -6.05 25.18 39.50
C GLU A 610 -7.55 25.01 39.19
N ASN A 611 -7.93 25.11 37.92
CA ASN A 611 -9.15 24.51 37.41
C ASN A 611 -8.91 23.03 37.05
N VAL A 612 -9.36 22.12 37.92
CA VAL A 612 -9.20 20.68 37.70
C VAL A 612 -9.99 20.13 36.50
N PHE A 613 -10.90 20.91 35.91
CA PHE A 613 -11.72 20.58 34.74
C PHE A 613 -11.28 21.31 33.46
N ALA A 614 -10.06 21.82 33.41
CA ALA A 614 -9.55 22.54 32.25
C ALA A 614 -9.53 21.67 30.99
N TRP A 615 -9.87 22.27 29.85
CA TRP A 615 -9.92 21.56 28.57
C TRP A 615 -8.53 21.13 28.11
N ASN A 616 -7.49 21.84 28.53
CA ASN A 616 -6.12 21.44 28.25
C ASN A 616 -5.67 20.18 29.00
N LYS A 617 -6.56 19.51 29.76
CA LYS A 617 -6.33 18.14 30.25
C LYS A 617 -6.50 17.07 29.16
N LEU A 618 -7.18 17.38 28.06
CA LEU A 618 -7.50 16.42 26.99
C LEU A 618 -7.21 16.92 25.56
N ALA A 619 -6.86 18.20 25.40
CA ALA A 619 -6.65 18.84 24.11
C ALA A 619 -5.56 19.92 24.20
N ASN A 620 -4.93 20.25 23.08
CA ASN A 620 -4.19 21.50 22.97
C ASN A 620 -5.20 22.64 22.77
N VAL A 621 -5.08 23.76 23.47
CA VAL A 621 -6.08 24.84 23.41
C VAL A 621 -5.44 26.17 23.04
N LEU A 622 -5.94 26.79 21.97
CA LEU A 622 -5.51 28.08 21.45
C LEU A 622 -6.59 29.13 21.71
N TYR A 623 -6.30 30.10 22.58
CA TYR A 623 -7.14 31.25 22.89
C TYR A 623 -6.70 32.43 22.04
N ILE A 624 -7.64 33.09 21.36
CA ILE A 624 -7.37 34.19 20.43
C ILE A 624 -8.16 35.42 20.83
N GLU A 625 -7.48 36.58 20.91
CA GLU A 625 -8.12 37.87 21.15
C GLU A 625 -8.54 38.54 19.84
N SER A 626 -9.77 38.25 19.39
CA SER A 626 -10.32 38.75 18.14
C SER A 626 -11.63 39.50 18.36
N PRO A 627 -11.89 40.61 17.64
CA PRO A 627 -11.01 41.30 16.68
C PRO A 627 -10.03 42.27 17.35
N ALA A 628 -9.04 42.81 16.63
CA ALA A 628 -8.27 43.97 17.15
C ALA A 628 -9.22 45.19 17.30
N PRO A 629 -9.17 45.96 18.40
CA PRO A 629 -8.13 46.00 19.44
C PRO A 629 -8.58 45.37 20.78
N VAL A 630 -9.19 44.17 20.76
CA VAL A 630 -9.63 43.50 21.98
C VAL A 630 -8.46 43.01 22.83
N GLY A 631 -8.49 43.32 24.13
CA GLY A 631 -7.51 42.83 25.09
C GLY A 631 -6.10 43.38 24.81
N PHE A 632 -5.14 42.49 24.58
CA PHE A 632 -3.76 42.82 24.21
C PHE A 632 -3.58 42.99 22.69
N SER A 633 -4.58 42.62 21.87
CA SER A 633 -4.55 42.86 20.42
C SER A 633 -4.60 44.36 20.10
N HIS A 634 -3.84 44.79 19.10
CA HIS A 634 -3.74 46.20 18.73
C HIS A 634 -3.50 46.41 17.22
N PHE A 635 -3.66 47.65 16.77
CA PHE A 635 -3.30 48.04 15.41
C PHE A 635 -1.88 48.62 15.36
N THR A 636 -1.13 48.34 14.28
CA THR A 636 0.17 48.93 13.97
C THR A 636 0.01 50.16 13.09
N GLY A 637 0.57 51.29 13.52
CA GLY A 637 0.48 52.59 12.82
C GLY A 637 -0.60 53.53 13.38
N ASN A 638 -0.67 54.75 12.84
CA ASN A 638 -1.59 55.81 13.28
C ASN A 638 -3.01 55.61 12.71
N THR A 639 -3.52 54.38 12.83
CA THR A 639 -4.77 53.94 12.24
C THR A 639 -5.92 54.36 13.16
N THR A 640 -6.85 55.18 12.66
CA THR A 640 -8.09 55.50 13.34
C THR A 640 -8.89 54.23 13.58
N ILE A 641 -9.25 53.97 14.85
CA ILE A 641 -10.13 52.87 15.25
C ILE A 641 -11.44 53.04 14.47
N PRO A 642 -11.88 52.06 13.66
CA PRO A 642 -13.23 52.07 13.12
C PRO A 642 -14.18 51.98 14.32
N ASN A 643 -14.96 53.02 14.58
CA ASN A 643 -16.06 52.92 15.53
C ASN A 643 -17.11 51.97 14.93
N ASP A 644 -17.74 51.15 15.78
CA ASP A 644 -18.74 50.13 15.40
C ASP A 644 -20.02 50.67 14.71
N ASP A 645 -20.06 51.95 14.32
CA ASP A 645 -21.20 52.66 13.72
C ASP A 645 -20.98 53.07 12.24
N SER A 646 -20.04 52.47 11.51
CA SER A 646 -19.81 52.77 10.07
C SER A 646 -19.89 51.57 9.15
#